data_AF-A0A8J5L9P6-F1
#
_entry.id   AF-A0A8J5L9P6-F1
#
_cell.length_a   1.000
_cell.length_b   1.000
_cell.length_c   1.000
_cell.angle_alpha   90.00
_cell.angle_beta   90.00
_cell.angle_gamma   90.00
#
_symmetry.space_group_name_H-M   'P 1'
#
loop_
_entity.id
_entity.type
_entity.pdbx_description
1 polymer ?
#
loop_
_entity_poly.entity_id
_entity_poly.type
_entity_poly.pdbx_seq_one_letter_code
_entity_poly.pdbx_strand_id
1 'polypeptide(L)'
;MAEQLTDDQIAEFKEAFSLFDKDGDGYTPIRICCDDVLLGLGCITTKELGTVMRSLGQNPTEAELQDMINEVDADGNGTIDFPEFLNLMARKMKDTDSEEELREAFRVFDKDQNGFISAAELRHVMTNLGEKLTDEEVDEMIREADVDGDGQINYDEFVKVMMANLLFGNLENQDNNSVGSGRKKSSASSRVRRHSSSSSRCKDFLRKFVDSEILTANLEDWLSGISEESEFRKPTFDVPFKFAQLQNFDYALEGVSFQQLIRMPSALYASTSDAVEATAHLAIEDFLHASVKGLWETFWGYDEPVPLSVACIHSTSSKFYPAEKAIARGKLEGICATAILLRSSTNYHGKWDQIIQLTLLRPDVGMSVQNDQRPSSSILGEALFFALRVMLARTLSKSTTMAHNANCVFVLLVDSQYGGVVKVEGDVSKLHFDGNDVYKCAVKWIEKHAKVSVSTIDHIWNKLGNANWGDVGTLQALLSIFHCLVQFCGMPKHLLEDLATEHSSRVQNRRTERHLVDTHVNDTGLFRFQKQSHSPEIVEFKDKSIKLNPGERLKLEKGSIIWIDDSGSEKGFETIEVIFDNDVEIYIVTPVEEPGEKLMLYVGSISSNLEFAWEDMDLWYQVQRQTKVLTIMKQKGLASQYLPQIIASGRMIHSDQCNRRGSGGTCGHPWCGTPILVTSPVGETVSSLKKNGLFGPEEALRCCHDCLSALAIASSAGIRHGNICPENVILVNNGGMHPFFCLNGWGHAVVEDRDRPPMNLSFSSTHALQEGKLCASSDAESLIYLLYFSCGGEFPELDSVEAGLQWREMTLSKRIIQQKLGDISAVLKAFADYVDTLCRTPYPIDYDIWLRRLRRTINEDQVKEIDTSK
;
A
#
# COMPACT_ATOMS: atom_id res chain seq x y z
N MET A 1 -24.49 19.44 -39.48
CA MET A 1 -23.44 20.31 -38.87
C MET A 1 -22.52 19.56 -37.89
N ALA A 2 -22.68 18.25 -37.68
CA ALA A 2 -21.72 17.39 -36.94
C ALA A 2 -20.44 17.03 -37.74
N GLU A 3 -20.36 17.36 -39.03
CA GLU A 3 -19.25 16.97 -39.93
C GLU A 3 -17.98 17.85 -39.82
N GLN A 4 -17.92 18.80 -38.87
CA GLN A 4 -16.77 19.70 -38.67
C GLN A 4 -16.00 19.49 -37.36
N LEU A 5 -16.37 18.50 -36.54
CA LEU A 5 -15.70 18.18 -35.27
C LEU A 5 -14.70 17.04 -35.48
N THR A 6 -13.52 17.14 -34.87
CA THR A 6 -12.53 16.04 -34.90
C THR A 6 -12.98 14.88 -34.01
N ASP A 7 -12.50 13.67 -34.28
CA ASP A 7 -12.84 12.48 -33.48
C ASP A 7 -12.52 12.66 -31.98
N ASP A 8 -11.46 13.43 -31.66
CA ASP A 8 -11.08 13.79 -30.29
C ASP A 8 -12.11 14.72 -29.63
N GLN A 9 -12.68 15.69 -30.36
CA GLN A 9 -13.72 16.60 -29.85
C GLN A 9 -15.04 15.86 -29.64
N ILE A 10 -15.40 14.96 -30.56
CA ILE A 10 -16.58 14.11 -30.44
C ILE A 10 -16.46 13.20 -29.21
N ALA A 11 -15.26 12.67 -28.93
CA ALA A 11 -15.01 11.86 -27.74
C ALA A 11 -15.13 12.66 -26.43
N GLU A 12 -14.66 13.91 -26.42
CA GLU A 12 -14.80 14.82 -25.26
C GLU A 12 -16.27 15.17 -24.99
N PHE A 13 -17.06 15.42 -26.04
CA PHE A 13 -18.51 15.63 -25.89
C PHE A 13 -19.26 14.35 -25.49
N LYS A 14 -18.79 13.15 -25.86
CA LYS A 14 -19.33 11.88 -25.35
C LYS A 14 -19.06 11.70 -23.86
N GLU A 15 -17.87 12.05 -23.39
CA GLU A 15 -17.51 11.99 -21.96
C GLU A 15 -18.35 13.00 -21.17
N ALA A 16 -18.53 14.23 -21.69
CA ALA A 16 -19.45 15.20 -21.12
C ALA A 16 -20.88 14.66 -21.06
N PHE A 17 -21.40 14.09 -22.16
CA PHE A 17 -22.75 13.50 -22.22
C PHE A 17 -22.97 12.40 -21.18
N SER A 18 -21.96 11.55 -20.94
CA SER A 18 -22.01 10.50 -19.90
C SER A 18 -21.97 11.01 -18.46
N LEU A 19 -21.61 12.28 -18.23
CA LEU A 19 -21.74 12.91 -16.92
C LEU A 19 -23.17 13.40 -16.65
N PHE A 20 -23.96 13.61 -17.70
CA PHE A 20 -25.34 14.08 -17.62
C PHE A 20 -26.34 12.92 -17.46
N ASP A 21 -26.19 11.82 -18.22
CA ASP A 21 -27.01 10.60 -18.11
C ASP A 21 -26.49 9.70 -16.98
N LYS A 22 -27.16 9.74 -15.82
CA LYS A 22 -26.72 9.04 -14.60
C LYS A 22 -27.44 7.72 -14.34
N ASP A 23 -28.59 7.49 -14.97
CA ASP A 23 -29.41 6.31 -14.74
C ASP A 23 -29.44 5.32 -15.91
N GLY A 24 -28.92 5.67 -17.09
CA GLY A 24 -28.68 4.76 -18.21
C GLY A 24 -29.94 4.11 -18.76
N ASP A 25 -31.07 4.81 -18.69
CA ASP A 25 -32.41 4.24 -18.82
C ASP A 25 -32.89 3.96 -20.28
N GLY A 26 -32.07 4.25 -21.29
CA GLY A 26 -32.41 4.12 -22.72
C GLY A 26 -32.24 2.75 -23.40
N TYR A 27 -32.28 1.61 -22.69
CA TYR A 27 -32.09 0.28 -23.33
C TYR A 27 -33.42 -0.35 -23.82
N THR A 28 -33.84 -0.04 -25.06
CA THR A 28 -34.86 -0.85 -25.77
C THR A 28 -34.27 -1.64 -26.93
N PRO A 29 -34.38 -2.99 -26.93
CA PRO A 29 -33.81 -3.83 -27.98
C PRO A 29 -34.72 -3.84 -29.23
N ILE A 30 -34.26 -3.24 -30.33
CA ILE A 30 -34.85 -3.46 -31.66
C ILE A 30 -33.90 -4.35 -32.47
N ARG A 31 -34.46 -5.48 -32.91
CA ARG A 31 -33.75 -6.57 -33.59
C ARG A 31 -33.92 -6.42 -35.11
N ILE A 32 -32.91 -5.98 -35.86
CA ILE A 32 -32.77 -6.24 -37.30
C ILE A 32 -31.28 -6.49 -37.63
N CYS A 33 -31.07 -7.35 -38.63
CA CYS A 33 -29.91 -8.20 -38.90
C CYS A 33 -28.59 -7.53 -39.34
N CYS A 34 -27.52 -8.29 -39.03
CA CYS A 34 -26.19 -8.41 -39.64
C CYS A 34 -25.19 -7.23 -39.50
N ASP A 35 -24.09 -7.56 -38.82
CA ASP A 35 -22.75 -6.96 -38.89
C ASP A 35 -22.66 -5.43 -38.79
N ASP A 36 -22.72 -4.92 -37.55
CA ASP A 36 -21.90 -3.79 -37.07
C ASP A 36 -22.10 -3.60 -35.56
N VAL A 37 -20.99 -3.39 -34.82
CA VAL A 37 -21.00 -3.05 -33.39
C VAL A 37 -21.47 -1.60 -33.25
N LEU A 38 -22.77 -1.39 -33.00
CA LEU A 38 -23.32 -0.09 -32.62
C LEU A 38 -23.62 -0.06 -31.11
N LEU A 39 -22.80 0.68 -30.36
CA LEU A 39 -23.07 1.09 -28.98
C LEU A 39 -24.22 2.12 -28.99
N GLY A 40 -25.36 1.78 -28.40
CA GLY A 40 -26.43 2.74 -28.12
C GLY A 40 -25.98 3.73 -27.03
N LEU A 41 -26.12 5.02 -27.28
CA LEU A 41 -25.90 6.10 -26.33
C LEU A 41 -27.28 6.56 -25.80
N GLY A 42 -27.42 6.74 -24.49
CA GLY A 42 -28.68 7.10 -23.80
C GLY A 42 -29.18 8.53 -24.10
N CYS A 43 -30.20 8.98 -23.37
CA CYS A 43 -30.88 10.26 -23.55
C CYS A 43 -30.84 11.09 -22.26
N ILE A 44 -30.67 12.41 -22.33
CA ILE A 44 -30.66 13.29 -21.15
C ILE A 44 -32.07 13.81 -20.88
N THR A 45 -32.58 13.60 -19.65
CA THR A 45 -33.91 14.07 -19.23
C THR A 45 -33.89 15.48 -18.60
N THR A 46 -35.05 16.15 -18.54
CA THR A 46 -35.23 17.48 -17.89
C THR A 46 -34.70 17.52 -16.45
N LYS A 47 -34.87 16.42 -15.71
CA LYS A 47 -34.45 16.30 -14.30
C LYS A 47 -32.94 16.17 -14.15
N GLU A 48 -32.29 15.46 -15.06
CA GLU A 48 -30.85 15.28 -15.06
C GLU A 48 -30.13 16.57 -15.44
N LEU A 49 -30.62 17.23 -16.50
CA LEU A 49 -30.14 18.56 -16.90
C LEU A 49 -30.27 19.56 -15.74
N GLY A 50 -31.42 19.59 -15.07
CA GLY A 50 -31.64 20.45 -13.91
C GLY A 50 -30.75 20.11 -12.70
N THR A 51 -30.42 18.84 -12.51
CA THR A 51 -29.52 18.41 -11.41
C THR A 51 -28.09 18.88 -11.67
N VAL A 52 -27.63 18.80 -12.92
CA VAL A 52 -26.27 19.24 -13.27
C VAL A 52 -26.16 20.77 -13.24
N MET A 53 -27.12 21.52 -13.76
CA MET A 53 -27.09 22.99 -13.71
C MET A 53 -27.07 23.54 -12.27
N ARG A 54 -27.80 22.88 -11.36
CA ARG A 54 -27.75 23.17 -9.92
C ARG A 54 -26.41 22.83 -9.28
N SER A 55 -25.76 21.75 -9.73
CA SER A 55 -24.41 21.39 -9.26
C SER A 55 -23.30 22.31 -9.77
N LEU A 56 -23.53 23.00 -10.89
CA LEU A 56 -22.65 24.04 -11.46
C LEU A 56 -22.94 25.45 -10.91
N GLY A 57 -23.81 25.57 -9.90
CA GLY A 57 -24.08 26.82 -9.20
C GLY A 57 -25.18 27.70 -9.80
N GLN A 58 -25.92 27.22 -10.80
CA GLN A 58 -27.08 27.92 -11.38
C GLN A 58 -28.40 27.38 -10.84
N ASN A 59 -29.42 28.22 -10.64
CA ASN A 59 -30.73 27.82 -10.12
C ASN A 59 -31.87 28.10 -11.12
N PRO A 60 -31.94 27.37 -12.25
CA PRO A 60 -33.03 27.54 -13.22
C PRO A 60 -34.35 26.98 -12.70
N THR A 61 -35.45 27.60 -13.11
CA THR A 61 -36.83 27.15 -12.84
C THR A 61 -37.23 26.00 -13.77
N GLU A 62 -38.23 25.22 -13.40
CA GLU A 62 -38.70 24.08 -14.21
C GLU A 62 -39.23 24.52 -15.58
N ALA A 63 -39.81 25.72 -15.68
CA ALA A 63 -40.26 26.30 -16.94
C ALA A 63 -39.07 26.64 -17.86
N GLU A 64 -37.99 27.22 -17.30
CA GLU A 64 -36.77 27.52 -18.05
C GLU A 64 -36.06 26.26 -18.52
N LEU A 65 -36.03 25.19 -17.71
CA LEU A 65 -35.47 23.90 -18.10
C LEU A 65 -36.28 23.24 -19.23
N GLN A 66 -37.61 23.38 -19.19
CA GLN A 66 -38.48 22.86 -20.23
C GLN A 66 -38.32 23.64 -21.54
N ASP A 67 -38.18 24.97 -21.47
CA ASP A 67 -37.92 25.81 -22.65
C ASP A 67 -36.55 25.47 -23.27
N MET A 68 -35.52 25.23 -22.45
CA MET A 68 -34.19 24.81 -22.92
C MET A 68 -34.21 23.45 -23.66
N ILE A 69 -35.07 22.52 -23.24
CA ILE A 69 -35.21 21.23 -23.91
C ILE A 69 -36.02 21.38 -25.20
N ASN A 70 -37.14 22.12 -25.15
CA ASN A 70 -37.98 22.38 -26.33
C ASN A 70 -37.23 23.13 -27.46
N GLU A 71 -36.15 23.85 -27.16
CA GLU A 71 -35.33 24.55 -28.15
C GLU A 71 -34.39 23.63 -28.95
N VAL A 72 -34.09 22.44 -28.43
CA VAL A 72 -33.06 21.55 -28.96
C VAL A 72 -33.61 20.18 -29.37
N ASP A 73 -34.64 19.71 -28.65
CA ASP A 73 -35.43 18.51 -28.92
C ASP A 73 -36.15 18.65 -30.27
N ALA A 74 -35.51 18.16 -31.34
CA ALA A 74 -35.96 18.31 -32.71
C ALA A 74 -37.04 17.28 -33.06
N ASP A 75 -37.10 16.16 -32.34
CA ASP A 75 -38.09 15.10 -32.53
C ASP A 75 -39.32 15.24 -31.59
N GLY A 76 -39.25 16.13 -30.60
CA GLY A 76 -40.34 16.49 -29.68
C GLY A 76 -40.62 15.43 -28.63
N ASN A 77 -39.64 14.58 -28.31
CA ASN A 77 -39.78 13.45 -27.39
C ASN A 77 -39.63 13.83 -25.90
N GLY A 78 -39.26 15.07 -25.61
CA GLY A 78 -39.08 15.63 -24.27
C GLY A 78 -37.73 15.30 -23.62
N THR A 79 -36.77 14.76 -24.38
CA THR A 79 -35.41 14.39 -23.95
C THR A 79 -34.39 14.84 -24.98
N ILE A 80 -33.12 15.01 -24.59
CA ILE A 80 -32.06 15.39 -25.51
C ILE A 80 -31.23 14.16 -25.87
N ASP A 81 -31.21 13.77 -27.15
CA ASP A 81 -30.34 12.71 -27.63
C ASP A 81 -28.90 13.19 -27.92
N PHE A 82 -27.95 12.26 -28.10
CA PHE A 82 -26.55 12.62 -28.31
C PHE A 82 -26.32 13.52 -29.56
N PRO A 83 -26.93 13.25 -30.73
CA PRO A 83 -26.92 14.17 -31.87
C PRO A 83 -27.46 15.58 -31.59
N GLU A 84 -28.54 15.71 -30.82
CA GLU A 84 -29.15 16.98 -30.42
C GLU A 84 -28.26 17.73 -29.42
N PHE A 85 -27.66 17.01 -28.46
CA PHE A 85 -26.67 17.53 -27.52
C PHE A 85 -25.41 18.06 -28.23
N LEU A 86 -24.93 17.35 -29.26
CA LEU A 86 -23.82 17.83 -30.08
C LEU A 86 -24.16 19.12 -30.82
N ASN A 87 -25.39 19.27 -31.33
CA ASN A 87 -25.83 20.51 -31.94
C ASN A 87 -26.00 21.65 -30.92
N LEU A 88 -26.46 21.34 -29.69
CA LEU A 88 -26.55 22.28 -28.58
C LEU A 88 -25.15 22.82 -28.21
N MET A 89 -24.19 21.92 -28.00
CA MET A 89 -22.81 22.30 -27.65
C MET A 89 -22.09 23.01 -28.78
N ALA A 90 -22.29 22.58 -30.04
CA ALA A 90 -21.74 23.25 -31.21
C ALA A 90 -22.34 24.64 -31.46
N ARG A 91 -23.58 24.90 -31.01
CA ARG A 91 -24.21 26.23 -31.03
C ARG A 91 -23.76 27.10 -29.86
N LYS A 92 -23.70 26.56 -28.63
CA LYS A 92 -23.18 27.24 -27.43
C LYS A 92 -21.71 27.67 -27.55
N MET A 93 -20.88 26.90 -28.26
CA MET A 93 -19.51 27.33 -28.57
C MET A 93 -19.43 28.45 -29.61
N LYS A 94 -20.54 28.74 -30.31
CA LYS A 94 -20.63 29.73 -31.38
C LYS A 94 -21.35 31.01 -30.97
N ASP A 95 -22.27 30.93 -30.01
CA ASP A 95 -23.01 32.05 -29.44
C ASP A 95 -22.71 32.19 -27.93
N THR A 96 -21.95 33.24 -27.57
CA THR A 96 -21.67 33.84 -26.23
C THR A 96 -20.88 32.97 -25.23
N ASP A 97 -19.73 33.41 -24.68
CA ASP A 97 -19.72 34.35 -23.53
C ASP A 97 -18.47 35.27 -23.43
N SER A 98 -17.58 35.37 -24.43
CA SER A 98 -16.35 36.18 -24.25
C SER A 98 -16.52 37.68 -24.48
N GLU A 99 -17.30 38.14 -25.46
CA GLU A 99 -17.25 39.56 -25.87
C GLU A 99 -18.04 40.51 -24.94
N GLU A 100 -19.16 40.07 -24.37
CA GLU A 100 -20.00 40.92 -23.52
C GLU A 100 -19.43 41.06 -22.09
N GLU A 101 -18.89 39.97 -21.52
CA GLU A 101 -18.14 40.02 -20.26
C GLU A 101 -16.85 40.84 -20.39
N LEU A 102 -16.13 40.73 -21.52
CA LEU A 102 -14.94 41.55 -21.77
C LEU A 102 -15.28 43.03 -21.91
N ARG A 103 -16.44 43.38 -22.49
CA ARG A 103 -16.93 44.76 -22.52
C ARG A 103 -17.35 45.28 -21.16
N GLU A 104 -18.00 44.46 -20.33
CA GLU A 104 -18.36 44.86 -18.97
C GLU A 104 -17.13 45.02 -18.08
N ALA A 105 -16.17 44.09 -18.16
CA ALA A 105 -14.89 44.18 -17.48
C ALA A 105 -14.15 45.46 -17.91
N PHE A 106 -14.08 45.76 -19.21
CA PHE A 106 -13.45 46.98 -19.70
C PHE A 106 -14.11 48.25 -19.14
N ARG A 107 -15.45 48.30 -19.02
CA ARG A 107 -16.18 49.43 -18.40
C ARG A 107 -15.92 49.59 -16.91
N VAL A 108 -15.51 48.53 -16.21
CA VAL A 108 -15.15 48.62 -14.79
C VAL A 108 -13.77 49.28 -14.62
N PHE A 109 -12.88 49.09 -15.61
CA PHE A 109 -11.54 49.69 -15.62
C PHE A 109 -11.53 51.12 -16.20
N ASP A 110 -12.26 51.40 -17.28
CA ASP A 110 -12.40 52.72 -17.92
C ASP A 110 -13.49 53.55 -17.20
N LYS A 111 -13.10 54.30 -16.16
CA LYS A 111 -14.04 55.02 -15.29
C LYS A 111 -14.55 56.31 -15.92
N ASP A 112 -13.74 56.95 -16.75
CA ASP A 112 -14.12 58.18 -17.45
C ASP A 112 -14.82 57.92 -18.80
N GLN A 113 -14.94 56.64 -19.20
CA GLN A 113 -15.60 56.16 -20.43
C GLN A 113 -14.98 56.75 -21.69
N ASN A 114 -13.68 57.03 -21.65
CA ASN A 114 -12.96 57.62 -22.76
C ASN A 114 -12.54 56.57 -23.82
N GLY A 115 -12.74 55.27 -23.53
CA GLY A 115 -12.40 54.14 -24.39
C GLY A 115 -11.01 53.56 -24.17
N PHE A 116 -10.29 54.03 -23.14
CA PHE A 116 -8.92 53.67 -22.79
C PHE A 116 -8.78 53.50 -21.28
N ILE A 117 -7.91 52.60 -20.83
CA ILE A 117 -7.60 52.42 -19.41
C ILE A 117 -6.26 53.08 -19.12
N SER A 118 -6.27 54.12 -18.30
CA SER A 118 -5.05 54.82 -17.87
C SER A 118 -4.37 54.15 -16.66
N ALA A 119 -3.08 54.45 -16.44
CA ALA A 119 -2.32 54.00 -15.25
C ALA A 119 -2.99 54.35 -13.92
N ALA A 120 -3.62 55.51 -13.85
CA ALA A 120 -4.32 55.96 -12.67
C ALA A 120 -5.58 55.13 -12.40
N GLU A 121 -6.30 54.73 -13.46
CA GLU A 121 -7.51 53.93 -13.35
C GLU A 121 -7.22 52.47 -13.02
N LEU A 122 -6.20 51.89 -13.66
CA LEU A 122 -5.73 50.53 -13.35
C LEU A 122 -5.28 50.41 -11.88
N ARG A 123 -4.50 51.39 -11.39
CA ARG A 123 -4.09 51.46 -9.98
C ARG A 123 -5.27 51.55 -9.03
N HIS A 124 -6.25 52.38 -9.38
CA HIS A 124 -7.40 52.63 -8.52
C HIS A 124 -8.30 51.38 -8.40
N VAL A 125 -8.48 50.63 -9.48
CA VAL A 125 -9.26 49.39 -9.47
C VAL A 125 -8.54 48.29 -8.69
N MET A 126 -7.23 48.08 -8.91
CA MET A 126 -6.46 47.07 -8.17
C MET A 126 -6.39 47.34 -6.67
N THR A 127 -6.27 48.62 -6.28
CA THR A 127 -6.31 49.01 -4.85
C THR A 127 -7.67 48.73 -4.20
N ASN A 128 -8.78 48.87 -4.94
CA ASN A 128 -10.12 48.54 -4.45
C ASN A 128 -10.39 47.02 -4.39
N LEU A 129 -9.66 46.23 -5.20
CA LEU A 129 -9.67 44.76 -5.18
C LEU A 129 -8.81 44.15 -4.06
N GLY A 130 -8.12 44.98 -3.26
CA GLY A 130 -7.39 44.56 -2.07
C GLY A 130 -5.88 44.37 -2.26
N GLU A 131 -5.36 44.59 -3.47
CA GLU A 131 -3.92 44.50 -3.77
C GLU A 131 -3.31 45.88 -3.99
N LYS A 132 -2.23 46.20 -3.27
CA LYS A 132 -1.50 47.47 -3.39
C LYS A 132 -0.28 47.27 -4.27
N LEU A 133 -0.41 47.59 -5.56
CA LEU A 133 0.70 47.58 -6.51
C LEU A 133 1.52 48.88 -6.41
N THR A 134 2.85 48.79 -6.53
CA THR A 134 3.74 49.97 -6.54
C THR A 134 3.64 50.76 -7.84
N ASP A 135 4.25 51.94 -7.90
CA ASP A 135 4.25 52.75 -9.12
C ASP A 135 4.95 52.00 -10.27
N GLU A 136 6.04 51.31 -9.96
CA GLU A 136 6.83 50.53 -10.91
C GLU A 136 6.09 49.30 -11.46
N GLU A 137 5.26 48.64 -10.64
CA GLU A 137 4.49 47.46 -11.05
C GLU A 137 3.34 47.82 -12.00
N VAL A 138 2.66 48.94 -11.75
CA VAL A 138 1.60 49.43 -12.64
C VAL A 138 2.17 49.89 -13.99
N ASP A 139 3.33 50.54 -13.96
CA ASP A 139 4.04 50.97 -15.18
C ASP A 139 4.60 49.78 -15.98
N GLU A 140 4.92 48.65 -15.33
CA GLU A 140 5.27 47.41 -16.02
C GLU A 140 4.04 46.77 -16.68
N MET A 141 2.90 46.68 -15.96
CA MET A 141 1.67 46.10 -16.49
C MET A 141 1.14 46.84 -17.71
N ILE A 142 1.25 48.18 -17.73
CA ILE A 142 0.86 48.97 -18.91
C ILE A 142 1.82 48.72 -20.06
N ARG A 143 3.13 48.67 -19.80
CA ARG A 143 4.13 48.43 -20.84
C ARG A 143 3.99 47.07 -21.51
N GLU A 144 3.49 46.06 -20.79
CA GLU A 144 3.24 44.73 -21.33
C GLU A 144 1.95 44.66 -22.17
N ALA A 145 0.98 45.53 -21.89
CA ALA A 145 -0.35 45.52 -22.53
C ALA A 145 -0.48 46.51 -23.70
N ASP A 146 0.20 47.66 -23.61
CA ASP A 146 0.19 48.76 -24.59
C ASP A 146 1.08 48.41 -25.80
N VAL A 147 0.45 48.02 -26.91
CA VAL A 147 1.13 47.55 -28.12
C VAL A 147 1.48 48.72 -29.05
N ASP A 148 0.71 49.79 -29.01
CA ASP A 148 0.92 50.98 -29.86
C ASP A 148 1.79 52.07 -29.22
N GLY A 149 2.06 51.96 -27.91
CA GLY A 149 2.99 52.78 -27.13
C GLY A 149 2.43 54.14 -26.73
N ASP A 150 1.11 54.30 -26.68
CA ASP A 150 0.44 55.55 -26.33
C ASP A 150 0.32 55.83 -24.82
N GLY A 151 0.72 54.85 -23.99
CA GLY A 151 0.71 54.90 -22.53
C GLY A 151 -0.64 54.58 -21.89
N GLN A 152 -1.60 54.07 -22.66
CA GLN A 152 -2.95 53.68 -22.23
C GLN A 152 -3.33 52.33 -22.87
N ILE A 153 -4.29 51.61 -22.30
CA ILE A 153 -4.72 50.30 -22.85
C ILE A 153 -6.08 50.49 -23.51
N ASN A 154 -6.15 50.32 -24.84
CA ASN A 154 -7.43 50.37 -25.55
C ASN A 154 -8.19 49.03 -25.47
N TYR A 155 -9.45 49.01 -25.92
CA TYR A 155 -10.30 47.81 -25.84
C TYR A 155 -9.71 46.59 -26.57
N ASP A 156 -9.11 46.77 -27.75
CA ASP A 156 -8.55 45.67 -28.54
C ASP A 156 -7.27 45.10 -27.89
N GLU A 157 -6.49 45.94 -27.21
CA GLU A 157 -5.32 45.54 -26.41
C GLU A 157 -5.73 44.81 -25.14
N PHE A 158 -6.75 45.32 -24.44
CA PHE A 158 -7.31 44.66 -23.26
C PHE A 158 -7.84 43.27 -23.58
N VAL A 159 -8.58 43.12 -24.68
CA VAL A 159 -9.07 41.82 -25.17
C VAL A 159 -7.92 40.90 -25.54
N LYS A 160 -6.86 41.40 -26.21
CA LYS A 160 -5.68 40.58 -26.53
C LYS A 160 -4.96 40.09 -25.28
N VAL A 161 -4.80 40.93 -24.24
CA VAL A 161 -4.16 40.53 -22.98
C VAL A 161 -4.99 39.48 -22.24
N MET A 162 -6.31 39.70 -22.14
CA MET A 162 -7.21 38.73 -21.50
C MET A 162 -7.31 37.41 -22.27
N MET A 163 -7.41 37.46 -23.61
CA MET A 163 -7.46 36.25 -24.43
C MET A 163 -6.09 35.55 -24.54
N ALA A 164 -4.96 36.28 -24.51
CA ALA A 164 -3.64 35.67 -24.47
C ALA A 164 -3.39 34.91 -23.16
N ASN A 165 -3.90 35.42 -22.04
CA ASN A 165 -3.84 34.73 -20.75
C ASN A 165 -4.81 33.53 -20.64
N LEU A 166 -5.94 33.54 -21.37
CA LEU A 166 -6.94 32.46 -21.33
C LEU A 166 -6.79 31.39 -22.43
N LEU A 167 -6.19 31.69 -23.59
CA LEU A 167 -6.07 30.75 -24.73
C LEU A 167 -4.64 30.40 -25.14
N PHE A 168 -3.61 31.12 -24.67
CA PHE A 168 -2.21 30.86 -25.06
C PHE A 168 -1.24 30.93 -23.87
N GLY A 169 -1.50 30.12 -22.84
CA GLY A 169 -0.46 29.68 -21.91
C GLY A 169 0.53 28.71 -22.56
N ASN A 170 1.15 29.05 -23.70
CA ASN A 170 2.37 28.44 -24.27
C ASN A 170 2.97 29.22 -25.46
N LEU A 171 4.17 29.77 -25.20
CA LEU A 171 5.32 30.05 -26.08
C LEU A 171 5.47 31.40 -26.83
N GLU A 172 6.38 32.19 -26.24
CA GLU A 172 7.42 33.10 -26.79
C GLU A 172 7.02 34.34 -27.60
N ASN A 173 7.40 35.52 -27.10
CA ASN A 173 8.34 36.38 -27.81
C ASN A 173 9.20 37.23 -26.88
N GLN A 174 10.47 37.37 -27.28
CA GLN A 174 11.49 38.21 -26.66
C GLN A 174 11.31 39.67 -27.03
N ASP A 175 11.65 40.50 -26.05
CA ASP A 175 11.97 41.91 -26.13
C ASP A 175 12.91 42.26 -27.29
N ASN A 176 12.54 43.31 -28.01
CA ASN A 176 13.50 44.26 -28.55
C ASN A 176 13.13 45.63 -27.97
N ASN A 177 14.05 46.27 -27.25
CA ASN A 177 14.45 47.63 -27.59
C ASN A 177 15.71 48.05 -26.83
N SER A 178 16.76 48.41 -27.58
CA SER A 178 17.45 49.68 -27.31
C SER A 178 18.15 50.24 -28.55
N VAL A 179 17.61 51.40 -28.95
CA VAL A 179 18.29 52.64 -29.37
C VAL A 179 19.18 52.61 -30.62
N GLY A 180 18.63 53.20 -31.68
CA GLY A 180 19.39 53.71 -32.81
C GLY A 180 19.80 55.18 -32.63
N SER A 181 21.02 55.53 -33.07
CA SER A 181 21.30 56.85 -33.66
C SER A 181 22.45 56.79 -34.67
N GLY A 182 22.05 56.88 -35.94
CA GLY A 182 22.71 57.43 -37.14
C GLY A 182 24.23 57.43 -37.32
N ARG A 183 24.70 56.72 -38.37
CA ARG A 183 25.20 57.37 -39.62
C ARG A 183 25.45 56.37 -40.76
N LYS A 184 25.13 56.86 -41.98
CA LYS A 184 25.20 56.22 -43.31
C LYS A 184 26.54 55.55 -43.64
N LYS A 185 26.52 54.39 -44.32
CA LYS A 185 27.07 54.15 -45.69
C LYS A 185 27.04 52.65 -46.10
N SER A 186 26.46 52.42 -47.29
CA SER A 186 26.77 51.44 -48.36
C SER A 186 27.46 50.08 -48.09
N SER A 187 26.89 49.09 -48.78
CA SER A 187 27.48 47.96 -49.53
C SER A 187 27.98 46.70 -48.80
N ALA A 188 27.32 45.59 -49.17
CA ALA A 188 27.83 44.25 -49.50
C ALA A 188 28.63 43.43 -48.46
N SER A 189 28.21 42.16 -48.35
CA SER A 189 28.98 40.99 -47.87
C SER A 189 29.28 40.90 -46.37
N SER A 190 28.49 40.11 -45.65
CA SER A 190 28.92 38.82 -45.05
C SER A 190 27.83 38.29 -44.12
N ARG A 191 27.48 37.01 -44.29
CA ARG A 191 26.65 36.24 -43.34
C ARG A 191 27.35 36.22 -41.98
N VAL A 192 26.89 37.03 -41.04
CA VAL A 192 27.24 36.89 -39.62
C VAL A 192 26.09 36.16 -38.92
N ARG A 193 26.38 34.94 -38.47
CA ARG A 193 25.52 34.11 -37.62
C ARG A 193 25.16 34.91 -36.36
N ARG A 194 23.87 35.19 -36.13
CA ARG A 194 23.38 35.61 -34.81
C ARG A 194 23.62 34.46 -33.84
N HIS A 195 24.30 34.72 -32.73
CA HIS A 195 24.45 33.76 -31.65
C HIS A 195 23.07 33.45 -31.06
N SER A 196 22.51 32.27 -31.35
CA SER A 196 21.37 31.74 -30.59
C SER A 196 21.77 31.58 -29.12
N SER A 197 20.88 32.01 -28.21
CA SER A 197 21.06 31.84 -26.77
C SER A 197 21.23 30.36 -26.42
N SER A 198 22.00 30.04 -25.38
CA SER A 198 22.24 28.65 -24.94
C SER A 198 20.91 27.90 -24.67
N SER A 199 19.91 28.60 -24.13
CA SER A 199 18.56 28.06 -23.89
C SER A 199 17.85 27.65 -25.19
N SER A 200 17.92 28.46 -26.26
CA SER A 200 17.33 28.12 -27.55
C SER A 200 17.96 26.87 -28.18
N ARG A 201 19.29 26.72 -28.08
CA ARG A 201 19.99 25.53 -28.58
C ARG A 201 19.66 24.27 -27.79
N CYS A 202 19.49 24.40 -26.47
CA CYS A 202 19.10 23.30 -25.60
C CYS A 202 17.66 22.83 -25.87
N LYS A 203 16.72 23.76 -26.11
CA LYS A 203 15.35 23.43 -26.54
C LYS A 203 15.34 22.66 -27.88
N ASP A 204 16.10 23.14 -28.86
CA ASP A 204 16.24 22.48 -30.16
C ASP A 204 16.88 21.09 -30.04
N PHE A 205 17.86 20.94 -29.14
CA PHE A 205 18.49 19.66 -28.85
C PHE A 205 17.49 18.66 -28.27
N LEU A 206 16.76 19.05 -27.22
CA LEU A 206 15.77 18.18 -26.56
C LEU A 206 14.66 17.75 -27.51
N ARG A 207 14.22 18.64 -28.42
CA ARG A 207 13.22 18.33 -29.45
C ARG A 207 13.71 17.27 -30.45
N LYS A 208 15.00 17.23 -30.74
CA LYS A 208 15.62 16.28 -31.68
C LYS A 208 16.05 14.97 -31.00
N PHE A 209 16.26 14.98 -29.69
CA PHE A 209 16.73 13.85 -28.90
C PHE A 209 15.56 13.00 -28.38
N VAL A 210 14.97 12.16 -29.23
CA VAL A 210 13.71 11.44 -28.97
C VAL A 210 13.85 9.93 -28.97
N ASP A 211 14.93 9.39 -29.56
CA ASP A 211 15.11 7.97 -29.81
C ASP A 211 16.16 7.36 -28.88
N SER A 212 15.74 6.45 -28.00
CA SER A 212 16.65 5.73 -27.09
C SER A 212 17.50 4.68 -27.81
N GLU A 213 16.99 4.04 -28.86
CA GLU A 213 17.71 2.98 -29.58
C GLU A 213 18.92 3.55 -30.32
N ILE A 214 18.77 4.73 -30.95
CA ILE A 214 19.89 5.41 -31.61
C ILE A 214 20.98 5.79 -30.60
N LEU A 215 20.62 6.24 -29.40
CA LEU A 215 21.63 6.53 -28.37
C LEU A 215 22.34 5.25 -27.94
N THR A 216 21.58 4.20 -27.63
CA THR A 216 22.10 2.90 -27.18
C THR A 216 23.07 2.31 -28.20
N ALA A 217 22.73 2.31 -29.49
CA ALA A 217 23.60 1.83 -30.56
C ALA A 217 24.93 2.59 -30.64
N ASN A 218 24.91 3.91 -30.40
CA ASN A 218 26.14 4.72 -30.37
C ASN A 218 26.96 4.55 -29.08
N LEU A 219 26.35 4.03 -28.00
CA LEU A 219 27.02 3.72 -26.74
C LEU A 219 27.53 2.28 -26.66
N GLU A 220 27.13 1.40 -27.58
CA GLU A 220 27.42 -0.04 -27.52
C GLU A 220 28.93 -0.33 -27.50
N ASP A 221 29.72 0.36 -28.32
CA ASP A 221 31.18 0.25 -28.35
C ASP A 221 31.82 0.68 -27.02
N TRP A 222 31.30 1.75 -26.40
CA TRP A 222 31.78 2.23 -25.11
C TRP A 222 31.40 1.26 -23.99
N LEU A 223 30.13 0.85 -23.92
CA LEU A 223 29.64 -0.09 -22.90
C LEU A 223 30.35 -1.46 -22.99
N SER A 224 30.62 -1.93 -24.21
CA SER A 224 31.37 -3.17 -24.46
C SER A 224 32.85 -3.01 -24.11
N GLY A 225 33.47 -1.87 -24.46
CA GLY A 225 34.87 -1.58 -24.17
C GLY A 225 35.20 -1.49 -22.67
N ILE A 226 34.28 -0.97 -21.84
CA ILE A 226 34.46 -0.95 -20.37
C ILE A 226 34.39 -2.38 -19.77
N SER A 227 33.78 -3.34 -20.48
CA SER A 227 33.71 -4.74 -20.05
C SER A 227 35.00 -5.53 -20.31
N GLU A 228 35.82 -5.12 -21.28
CA GLU A 228 37.03 -5.86 -21.70
C GLU A 228 38.31 -5.42 -20.95
N GLU A 229 38.35 -4.22 -20.36
CA GLU A 229 39.56 -3.70 -19.67
C GLU A 229 39.87 -4.34 -18.30
N SER A 230 39.02 -5.24 -17.77
CA SER A 230 39.17 -5.78 -16.40
C SER A 230 39.85 -7.15 -16.33
N GLU A 231 41.13 -7.26 -16.69
CA GLU A 231 41.96 -8.44 -16.34
C GLU A 231 42.29 -8.52 -14.84
N PHE A 232 41.99 -7.47 -14.05
CA PHE A 232 42.08 -7.48 -12.59
C PHE A 232 40.78 -6.92 -11.96
N ARG A 233 40.19 -7.71 -11.04
CA ARG A 233 38.94 -7.49 -10.27
C ARG A 233 38.73 -6.06 -9.72
N LYS A 234 38.40 -5.08 -10.56
CA LYS A 234 37.76 -3.82 -10.15
C LYS A 234 36.39 -3.72 -10.82
N PRO A 235 35.35 -3.27 -10.11
CA PRO A 235 34.04 -3.08 -10.71
C PRO A 235 34.11 -1.97 -11.77
N THR A 236 33.47 -2.25 -12.92
CA THR A 236 33.35 -1.44 -14.16
C THR A 236 32.67 -0.09 -13.91
N PHE A 237 31.70 -0.04 -12.99
CA PHE A 237 31.04 1.18 -12.52
C PHE A 237 31.11 1.26 -11.00
N ASP A 238 31.14 2.47 -10.45
CA ASP A 238 30.95 2.70 -9.02
C ASP A 238 29.55 2.23 -8.61
N VAL A 239 29.40 1.69 -7.40
CA VAL A 239 28.08 1.41 -6.82
C VAL A 239 27.47 2.67 -6.20
N PRO A 240 26.16 2.95 -6.41
CA PRO A 240 25.53 4.18 -5.93
C PRO A 240 25.42 4.22 -4.39
N PHE A 241 25.31 3.07 -3.74
CA PHE A 241 25.13 2.94 -2.29
C PHE A 241 26.15 1.95 -1.74
N LYS A 242 26.78 2.32 -0.61
CA LYS A 242 27.66 1.39 0.11
C LYS A 242 26.82 0.45 0.97
N PHE A 243 27.30 -0.77 1.18
CA PHE A 243 26.61 -1.76 2.02
C PHE A 243 26.28 -1.23 3.43
N ALA A 244 27.24 -0.56 4.09
CA ALA A 244 27.01 0.03 5.42
C ALA A 244 25.88 1.08 5.42
N GLN A 245 25.67 1.80 4.32
CA GLN A 245 24.56 2.75 4.19
C GLN A 245 23.23 2.02 4.07
N LEU A 246 23.16 0.94 3.26
CA LEU A 246 21.97 0.11 3.14
C LEU A 246 21.60 -0.54 4.48
N GLN A 247 22.59 -1.00 5.24
CA GLN A 247 22.38 -1.58 6.57
C GLN A 247 21.85 -0.55 7.58
N ASN A 248 22.42 0.65 7.62
CA ASN A 248 21.90 1.72 8.46
C ASN A 248 20.47 2.12 8.05
N PHE A 249 20.20 2.10 6.74
CA PHE A 249 18.89 2.40 6.20
C PHE A 249 17.84 1.37 6.60
N ASP A 250 18.17 0.08 6.52
CA ASP A 250 17.33 -1.01 7.03
C ASP A 250 16.98 -0.82 8.52
N TYR A 251 17.96 -0.48 9.36
CA TYR A 251 17.69 -0.19 10.77
C TYR A 251 16.77 1.00 10.98
N ALA A 252 16.96 2.08 10.23
CA ALA A 252 16.07 3.24 10.32
C ALA A 252 14.63 2.92 9.89
N LEU A 253 14.45 1.99 8.95
CA LEU A 253 13.14 1.54 8.48
C LEU A 253 12.45 0.51 9.38
N GLU A 254 13.07 0.13 10.50
CA GLU A 254 12.44 -0.79 11.43
C GLU A 254 11.11 -0.23 11.98
N GLY A 255 10.01 -0.93 11.70
CA GLY A 255 8.66 -0.54 12.12
C GLY A 255 7.89 0.34 11.13
N VAL A 256 8.47 0.67 9.97
CA VAL A 256 7.80 1.43 8.91
C VAL A 256 6.77 0.56 8.19
N SER A 257 5.55 1.06 8.03
CA SER A 257 4.48 0.38 7.29
C SER A 257 4.45 0.82 5.83
N PHE A 258 5.10 0.07 4.95
CA PHE A 258 4.92 0.22 3.51
C PHE A 258 3.71 -0.58 3.06
N GLN A 259 2.59 0.03 2.67
CA GLN A 259 1.40 -0.71 2.23
C GLN A 259 1.33 -0.78 0.70
N GLN A 260 1.68 -1.92 0.11
CA GLN A 260 1.48 -2.21 -1.31
C GLN A 260 0.25 -3.13 -1.46
N LEU A 261 -0.72 -2.71 -2.26
CA LEU A 261 -1.99 -3.38 -2.52
C LEU A 261 -1.94 -4.22 -3.80
N ILE A 262 -1.20 -3.76 -4.81
CA ILE A 262 -1.16 -4.37 -6.14
C ILE A 262 0.12 -5.20 -6.29
N ARG A 263 -0.05 -6.48 -6.63
CA ARG A 263 1.04 -7.45 -6.76
C ARG A 263 1.67 -7.41 -8.13
N MET A 264 2.99 -7.57 -8.15
CA MET A 264 3.73 -7.76 -9.39
C MET A 264 3.42 -9.13 -10.00
N PRO A 265 3.03 -9.22 -11.28
CA PRO A 265 2.79 -10.50 -11.93
C PRO A 265 4.05 -11.38 -11.94
N SER A 266 3.92 -12.69 -11.67
CA SER A 266 5.07 -13.59 -11.66
C SER A 266 5.52 -13.97 -13.09
N ALA A 267 6.83 -14.19 -13.26
CA ALA A 267 7.45 -14.46 -14.57
C ALA A 267 6.88 -15.64 -15.36
N LEU A 268 6.21 -16.60 -14.71
CA LEU A 268 5.56 -17.75 -15.38
C LEU A 268 4.31 -17.34 -16.20
N TYR A 269 3.81 -16.12 -16.03
CA TYR A 269 2.64 -15.57 -16.74
C TYR A 269 2.98 -14.38 -17.63
N ALA A 270 4.27 -14.03 -17.78
CA ALA A 270 4.72 -12.89 -18.58
C ALA A 270 4.56 -13.06 -20.10
N SER A 271 3.95 -14.15 -20.59
CA SER A 271 3.67 -14.33 -22.01
C SER A 271 2.36 -13.63 -22.42
N THR A 272 2.52 -12.53 -23.16
CA THR A 272 1.66 -12.05 -24.27
C THR A 272 0.19 -11.73 -24.00
N SER A 273 -0.20 -11.27 -22.81
CA SER A 273 -1.53 -10.71 -22.60
C SER A 273 -1.46 -9.29 -22.06
N ASP A 274 -2.12 -8.34 -22.74
CA ASP A 274 -2.24 -6.93 -22.36
C ASP A 274 -2.69 -6.74 -20.90
N ALA A 275 -3.45 -7.70 -20.36
CA ALA A 275 -3.90 -7.69 -18.97
C ALA A 275 -2.76 -7.87 -17.94
N VAL A 276 -1.73 -8.67 -18.27
CA VAL A 276 -0.58 -8.90 -17.39
C VAL A 276 0.32 -7.67 -17.38
N GLU A 277 0.56 -7.08 -18.55
CA GLU A 277 1.31 -5.84 -18.69
C GLU A 277 0.62 -4.67 -17.96
N ALA A 278 -0.70 -4.55 -18.11
CA ALA A 278 -1.51 -3.59 -17.35
C ALA A 278 -1.34 -3.75 -15.83
N THR A 279 -1.39 -4.98 -15.34
CA THR A 279 -1.22 -5.29 -13.92
C THR A 279 0.18 -4.94 -13.43
N ALA A 280 1.22 -5.17 -14.24
CA ALA A 280 2.59 -4.83 -13.90
C ALA A 280 2.79 -3.31 -13.77
N HIS A 281 2.22 -2.51 -14.68
CA HIS A 281 2.27 -1.05 -14.57
C HIS A 281 1.56 -0.52 -13.32
N LEU A 282 0.39 -1.07 -12.99
CA LEU A 282 -0.34 -0.75 -11.76
C LEU A 282 0.46 -1.15 -10.50
N ALA A 283 1.11 -2.32 -10.51
CA ALA A 283 1.93 -2.79 -9.39
C ALA A 283 3.14 -1.88 -9.15
N ILE A 284 3.78 -1.38 -10.21
CA ILE A 284 4.89 -0.42 -10.09
C ILE A 284 4.40 0.95 -9.60
N GLU A 285 3.28 1.46 -10.10
CA GLU A 285 2.70 2.72 -9.63
C GLU A 285 2.37 2.65 -8.12
N ASP A 286 1.72 1.57 -7.69
CA ASP A 286 1.40 1.31 -6.29
C ASP A 286 2.65 1.11 -5.42
N PHE A 287 3.66 0.39 -5.91
CA PHE A 287 4.95 0.24 -5.22
C PHE A 287 5.63 1.60 -4.97
N LEU A 288 5.65 2.50 -5.96
CA LEU A 288 6.23 3.84 -5.80
C LEU A 288 5.40 4.70 -4.84
N HIS A 289 4.07 4.61 -4.91
CA HIS A 289 3.19 5.29 -3.96
C HIS A 289 3.42 4.83 -2.52
N ALA A 290 3.45 3.51 -2.29
CA ALA A 290 3.73 2.91 -0.99
C ALA A 290 5.10 3.33 -0.44
N SER A 291 6.11 3.33 -1.31
CA SER A 291 7.48 3.73 -0.99
C SER A 291 7.55 5.20 -0.56
N VAL A 292 7.00 6.11 -1.37
CA VAL A 292 7.01 7.55 -1.08
C VAL A 292 6.26 7.85 0.20
N LYS A 293 5.06 7.27 0.37
CA LYS A 293 4.23 7.48 1.56
C LYS A 293 4.94 6.98 2.82
N GLY A 294 5.44 5.75 2.81
CA GLY A 294 6.13 5.16 3.97
C GLY A 294 7.38 5.94 4.36
N LEU A 295 8.19 6.37 3.38
CA LEU A 295 9.36 7.22 3.66
C LEU A 295 8.95 8.60 4.17
N TRP A 296 7.93 9.22 3.59
CA TRP A 296 7.46 10.54 4.02
C TRP A 296 6.97 10.53 5.47
N GLU A 297 6.10 9.59 5.82
CA GLU A 297 5.57 9.44 7.17
C GLU A 297 6.67 9.18 8.20
N THR A 298 7.69 8.39 7.83
CA THR A 298 8.82 8.04 8.71
C THR A 298 9.76 9.22 8.94
N PHE A 299 10.13 9.94 7.88
CA PHE A 299 11.22 10.92 7.93
C PHE A 299 10.73 12.38 8.01
N TRP A 300 9.55 12.71 7.47
CA TRP A 300 8.93 14.05 7.49
C TRP A 300 7.69 14.17 8.39
N GLY A 301 7.09 13.04 8.80
CA GLY A 301 5.98 12.97 9.77
C GLY A 301 4.57 12.91 9.15
N TYR A 302 3.57 12.57 9.96
CA TYR A 302 2.19 12.30 9.52
C TYR A 302 1.36 13.56 9.19
N ASP A 303 1.73 14.72 9.72
CA ASP A 303 0.89 15.93 9.67
C ASP A 303 1.00 16.72 8.35
N GLU A 304 1.99 16.42 7.51
CA GLU A 304 2.24 17.14 6.25
C GLU A 304 1.80 16.34 5.02
N PRO A 305 1.00 16.93 4.11
CA PRO A 305 0.58 16.25 2.90
C PRO A 305 1.78 15.97 1.99
N VAL A 306 1.86 14.74 1.47
CA VAL A 306 2.93 14.33 0.55
C VAL A 306 2.89 15.22 -0.71
N PRO A 307 3.95 15.99 -1.01
CA PRO A 307 3.97 16.95 -2.13
C PRO A 307 4.27 16.27 -3.48
N LEU A 308 3.96 14.98 -3.61
CA LEU A 308 4.40 14.14 -4.72
C LEU A 308 3.22 13.40 -5.36
N SER A 309 3.38 13.09 -6.64
CA SER A 309 2.45 12.25 -7.42
C SER A 309 3.23 11.25 -8.26
N VAL A 310 2.65 10.09 -8.52
CA VAL A 310 3.20 9.10 -9.46
C VAL A 310 2.41 9.16 -10.76
N ALA A 311 3.08 9.01 -11.90
CA ALA A 311 2.42 8.92 -13.21
C ALA A 311 3.28 8.17 -14.24
N CYS A 312 2.64 7.48 -15.16
CA CYS A 312 3.25 6.85 -16.32
C CYS A 312 3.52 7.86 -17.44
N ILE A 313 4.63 7.68 -18.15
CA ILE A 313 5.08 8.48 -19.28
C ILE A 313 4.82 7.71 -20.57
N HIS A 314 4.18 8.37 -21.54
CA HIS A 314 3.93 7.80 -22.85
C HIS A 314 4.99 8.26 -23.87
N SER A 315 5.60 7.33 -24.62
CA SER A 315 6.70 7.57 -25.56
C SER A 315 6.36 8.58 -26.67
N THR A 316 5.25 8.37 -27.39
CA THR A 316 4.87 9.20 -28.55
C THR A 316 4.36 10.59 -28.18
N SER A 317 3.63 10.74 -27.07
CA SER A 317 3.02 12.01 -26.68
C SER A 317 3.83 12.78 -25.63
N SER A 318 4.79 12.13 -24.96
CA SER A 318 5.52 12.68 -23.80
C SER A 318 4.59 13.22 -22.70
N LYS A 319 3.33 12.76 -22.67
CA LYS A 319 2.30 13.12 -21.69
C LYS A 319 2.32 12.15 -20.51
N PHE A 320 1.87 12.64 -19.37
CA PHE A 320 1.82 11.91 -18.10
C PHE A 320 0.39 11.48 -17.80
N TYR A 321 0.20 10.21 -17.44
CA TYR A 321 -1.10 9.64 -17.10
C TYR A 321 -0.96 8.69 -15.91
N PRO A 322 -1.94 8.62 -15.00
CA PRO A 322 -2.07 7.46 -14.10
C PRO A 322 -2.19 6.17 -14.92
N ALA A 323 -1.65 5.04 -14.44
CA ALA A 323 -1.69 3.79 -15.19
C ALA A 323 -3.13 3.36 -15.50
N GLU A 324 -4.06 3.54 -14.56
CA GLU A 324 -5.50 3.27 -14.75
C GLU A 324 -6.06 4.01 -15.98
N LYS A 325 -5.69 5.28 -16.17
CA LYS A 325 -6.15 6.11 -17.29
C LYS A 325 -5.49 5.71 -18.60
N ALA A 326 -4.23 5.26 -18.57
CA ALA A 326 -3.55 4.74 -19.75
C ALA A 326 -4.16 3.39 -20.21
N ILE A 327 -4.49 2.53 -19.25
CA ILE A 327 -5.16 1.23 -19.47
C ILE A 327 -6.56 1.45 -20.04
N ALA A 328 -7.38 2.31 -19.41
CA ALA A 328 -8.74 2.59 -19.85
C ALA A 328 -8.81 3.17 -21.28
N ARG A 329 -7.74 3.83 -21.74
CA ARG A 329 -7.62 4.40 -23.09
C ARG A 329 -7.02 3.44 -24.13
N GLY A 330 -6.67 2.21 -23.73
CA GLY A 330 -6.03 1.23 -24.60
C GLY A 330 -4.63 1.65 -25.08
N LYS A 331 -3.92 2.49 -24.32
CA LYS A 331 -2.60 3.06 -24.70
C LYS A 331 -1.44 2.40 -23.92
N LEU A 332 -1.53 1.09 -23.71
CA LEU A 332 -0.53 0.30 -22.97
C LEU A 332 0.80 0.21 -23.73
N GLU A 333 0.76 -0.12 -25.03
CA GLU A 333 1.96 -0.26 -25.90
C GLU A 333 2.84 1.00 -25.98
N GLY A 334 2.33 2.16 -25.54
CA GLY A 334 3.06 3.42 -25.56
C GLY A 334 3.71 3.82 -24.25
N ILE A 335 3.53 3.08 -23.15
CA ILE A 335 4.10 3.43 -21.84
C ILE A 335 5.60 3.11 -21.82
N CYS A 336 6.45 4.11 -21.62
CA CYS A 336 7.91 3.91 -21.62
C CYS A 336 8.54 3.93 -20.22
N ALA A 337 7.93 4.60 -19.24
CA ALA A 337 8.45 4.73 -17.87
C ALA A 337 7.35 5.11 -16.87
N THR A 338 7.58 4.91 -15.57
CA THR A 338 6.76 5.47 -14.48
C THR A 338 7.61 6.44 -13.67
N ALA A 339 7.08 7.61 -13.33
CA ALA A 339 7.82 8.69 -12.70
C ALA A 339 7.20 9.14 -11.38
N ILE A 340 8.05 9.52 -10.42
CA ILE A 340 7.66 10.30 -9.25
C ILE A 340 7.87 11.78 -9.59
N LEU A 341 6.83 12.59 -9.40
CA LEU A 341 6.74 13.99 -9.79
C LEU A 341 6.48 14.88 -8.56
N LEU A 342 7.05 16.09 -8.55
CA LEU A 342 6.70 17.14 -7.60
C LEU A 342 5.35 17.77 -7.98
N ARG A 343 4.38 17.81 -7.04
CA ARG A 343 3.08 18.46 -7.25
C ARG A 343 3.26 19.97 -7.41
N SER A 344 2.74 20.52 -8.51
CA SER A 344 2.62 21.98 -8.72
C SER A 344 1.20 22.41 -8.42
N SER A 345 1.01 23.48 -7.65
CA SER A 345 -0.30 24.06 -7.29
C SER A 345 -1.12 24.54 -8.50
N THR A 346 -0.52 24.61 -9.70
CA THR A 346 -1.08 25.25 -10.89
C THR A 346 -1.29 24.34 -12.10
N ASN A 347 -0.88 23.05 -12.07
CA ASN A 347 -1.01 22.17 -13.24
C ASN A 347 -1.14 20.69 -12.85
N TYR A 348 -2.24 20.04 -13.26
CA TYR A 348 -2.47 18.60 -13.14
C TYR A 348 -1.73 17.75 -14.19
N HIS A 349 -1.12 18.41 -15.19
CA HIS A 349 -0.34 17.76 -16.23
C HIS A 349 1.14 17.80 -15.84
N GLY A 350 1.70 16.65 -15.44
CA GLY A 350 3.11 16.50 -15.07
C GLY A 350 4.05 17.01 -16.17
N LYS A 351 5.23 17.51 -15.76
CA LYS A 351 6.27 17.99 -16.67
C LYS A 351 7.60 17.28 -16.43
N TRP A 352 8.44 17.19 -17.46
CA TRP A 352 9.74 16.52 -17.40
C TRP A 352 10.72 17.13 -16.39
N ASP A 353 10.62 18.42 -16.11
CA ASP A 353 11.43 19.12 -15.11
C ASP A 353 10.98 18.84 -13.66
N GLN A 354 9.74 18.36 -13.47
CA GLN A 354 9.18 18.01 -12.15
C GLN A 354 9.48 16.56 -11.74
N ILE A 355 10.03 15.75 -12.64
CA ILE A 355 10.42 14.37 -12.35
C ILE A 355 11.56 14.39 -11.34
N ILE A 356 11.38 13.68 -10.21
CA ILE A 356 12.43 13.47 -9.21
C ILE A 356 13.10 12.11 -9.36
N GLN A 357 12.34 11.08 -9.76
CA GLN A 357 12.81 9.72 -10.00
C GLN A 357 12.03 9.07 -11.15
N LEU A 358 12.74 8.24 -11.92
CA LEU A 358 12.17 7.42 -13.00
C LEU A 358 12.31 5.93 -12.68
N THR A 359 11.33 5.16 -13.14
CA THR A 359 11.30 3.70 -13.05
C THR A 359 11.03 3.11 -14.43
N LEU A 360 11.92 2.25 -14.90
CA LEU A 360 11.84 1.55 -16.17
C LEU A 360 11.48 0.08 -15.92
N LEU A 361 10.28 -0.31 -16.36
CA LEU A 361 9.83 -1.69 -16.35
C LEU A 361 10.26 -2.37 -17.65
N ARG A 362 11.25 -3.26 -17.59
CA ARG A 362 11.73 -4.01 -18.76
C ARG A 362 11.79 -5.50 -18.46
N PRO A 363 11.47 -6.38 -19.42
CA PRO A 363 11.73 -7.80 -19.24
C PRO A 363 13.23 -8.03 -19.09
N ASP A 364 13.60 -9.09 -18.36
CA ASP A 364 14.97 -9.63 -18.34
C ASP A 364 16.06 -8.72 -17.73
N VAL A 365 15.71 -7.82 -16.80
CA VAL A 365 16.69 -7.03 -16.02
C VAL A 365 17.68 -7.94 -15.28
N GLY A 366 17.22 -9.10 -14.80
CA GLY A 366 18.04 -10.10 -14.10
C GLY A 366 18.71 -11.21 -14.94
N MET A 367 18.51 -11.28 -16.26
CA MET A 367 19.01 -12.40 -17.09
C MET A 367 20.34 -12.06 -17.79
N SER A 368 21.46 -12.32 -17.11
CA SER A 368 22.78 -12.41 -17.75
C SER A 368 23.30 -13.85 -17.68
N VAL A 369 23.73 -14.40 -18.82
CA VAL A 369 24.21 -15.79 -18.99
C VAL A 369 25.58 -16.03 -18.33
N GLN A 370 26.21 -14.99 -17.79
CA GLN A 370 27.49 -15.04 -17.09
C GLN A 370 27.33 -14.35 -15.74
N ASN A 371 28.07 -14.82 -14.72
CA ASN A 371 28.00 -14.50 -13.28
C ASN A 371 27.99 -13.00 -12.84
N ASP A 372 27.81 -12.04 -13.75
CA ASP A 372 27.69 -10.63 -13.45
C ASP A 372 26.22 -10.22 -13.35
N GLN A 373 25.77 -9.95 -12.12
CA GLN A 373 24.44 -9.43 -11.73
C GLN A 373 24.22 -7.98 -12.19
N ARG A 374 24.31 -7.71 -13.50
CA ARG A 374 24.26 -6.38 -14.10
C ARG A 374 23.19 -6.28 -15.19
N PRO A 375 22.61 -5.08 -15.40
CA PRO A 375 21.65 -4.86 -16.48
C PRO A 375 22.35 -4.95 -17.85
N SER A 376 21.59 -5.35 -18.88
CA SER A 376 22.10 -5.40 -20.25
C SER A 376 22.49 -4.01 -20.77
N SER A 377 23.39 -3.97 -21.75
CA SER A 377 23.81 -2.71 -22.41
C SER A 377 22.64 -1.94 -23.00
N SER A 378 21.62 -2.65 -23.49
CA SER A 378 20.38 -2.08 -24.01
C SER A 378 19.59 -1.32 -22.94
N ILE A 379 19.33 -1.95 -21.80
CA ILE A 379 18.60 -1.36 -20.67
C ILE A 379 19.38 -0.18 -20.09
N LEU A 380 20.72 -0.30 -20.00
CA LEU A 380 21.57 0.76 -19.50
C LEU A 380 21.60 1.98 -20.45
N GLY A 381 21.68 1.76 -21.77
CA GLY A 381 21.59 2.83 -22.76
C GLY A 381 20.26 3.59 -22.69
N GLU A 382 19.16 2.87 -22.50
CA GLU A 382 17.84 3.46 -22.30
C GLU A 382 17.75 4.27 -20.98
N ALA A 383 18.30 3.75 -19.88
CA ALA A 383 18.36 4.47 -18.61
C ALA A 383 19.14 5.80 -18.74
N LEU A 384 20.27 5.77 -19.45
CA LEU A 384 21.10 6.96 -19.72
C LEU A 384 20.37 7.98 -20.60
N PHE A 385 19.60 7.50 -21.60
CA PHE A 385 18.77 8.35 -22.45
C PHE A 385 17.75 9.14 -21.63
N PHE A 386 16.96 8.45 -20.79
CA PHE A 386 15.95 9.11 -19.97
C PHE A 386 16.55 10.02 -18.89
N ALA A 387 17.67 9.62 -18.28
CA ALA A 387 18.38 10.45 -17.31
C ALA A 387 18.82 11.79 -17.94
N LEU A 388 19.46 11.75 -19.12
CA LEU A 388 19.89 12.96 -19.82
C LEU A 388 18.70 13.85 -20.21
N ARG A 389 17.58 13.26 -20.65
CA ARG A 389 16.34 14.02 -20.94
C ARG A 389 15.81 14.77 -19.72
N VAL A 390 15.76 14.13 -18.56
CA VAL A 390 15.34 14.79 -17.31
C VAL A 390 16.28 15.94 -16.96
N MET A 391 17.59 15.72 -17.04
CA MET A 391 18.58 16.76 -16.74
C MET A 391 18.45 17.97 -17.70
N LEU A 392 18.24 17.72 -19.00
CA LEU A 392 18.00 18.76 -20.00
C LEU A 392 16.68 19.51 -19.78
N ALA A 393 15.62 18.82 -19.35
CA ALA A 393 14.37 19.48 -19.02
C ALA A 393 14.51 20.40 -17.81
N ARG A 394 15.23 19.96 -16.78
CA ARG A 394 15.51 20.75 -15.56
C ARG A 394 16.35 22.00 -15.87
N THR A 395 17.33 21.93 -16.77
CA THR A 395 18.14 23.11 -17.15
C THR A 395 17.36 24.15 -17.96
N LEU A 396 16.27 23.75 -18.62
CA LEU A 396 15.36 24.64 -19.34
C LEU A 396 14.29 25.28 -18.44
N SER A 397 14.08 24.74 -17.25
CA SER A 397 13.07 25.24 -16.30
C SER A 397 13.55 26.53 -15.60
N LYS A 398 12.62 27.47 -15.43
CA LYS A 398 12.86 28.74 -14.70
C LYS A 398 12.62 28.63 -13.19
N SER A 399 12.26 27.44 -12.70
CA SER A 399 11.93 27.21 -11.28
C SER A 399 13.16 27.31 -10.38
N THR A 400 13.16 28.29 -9.47
CA THR A 400 14.23 28.51 -8.47
C THR A 400 14.41 27.33 -7.51
N THR A 401 13.35 26.57 -7.23
CA THR A 401 13.39 25.38 -6.36
C THR A 401 14.22 24.24 -6.97
N MET A 402 14.28 24.15 -8.30
CA MET A 402 15.01 23.09 -9.03
C MET A 402 16.46 23.48 -9.38
N ALA A 403 16.82 24.76 -9.23
CA ALA A 403 18.11 25.30 -9.66
C ALA A 403 19.30 24.80 -8.83
N HIS A 404 19.07 24.36 -7.59
CA HIS A 404 20.16 23.99 -6.69
C HIS A 404 20.81 22.64 -6.99
N ASN A 405 20.16 21.69 -7.69
CA ASN A 405 20.70 20.35 -7.93
C ASN A 405 20.13 19.64 -9.18
N ALA A 406 20.14 20.29 -10.35
CA ALA A 406 19.65 19.71 -11.62
C ALA A 406 20.53 18.56 -12.19
N ASN A 407 21.72 18.35 -11.61
CA ASN A 407 22.81 17.56 -12.19
C ASN A 407 22.88 16.09 -11.71
N CYS A 408 21.87 15.60 -10.98
CA CYS A 408 21.80 14.20 -10.53
C CYS A 408 20.41 13.61 -10.82
N VAL A 409 20.38 12.41 -11.38
CA VAL A 409 19.15 11.64 -11.63
C VAL A 409 19.36 10.20 -11.19
N PHE A 410 18.37 9.65 -10.48
CA PHE A 410 18.26 8.23 -10.18
C PHE A 410 17.21 7.60 -11.11
N VAL A 411 17.58 6.49 -11.74
CA VAL A 411 16.71 5.67 -12.58
C VAL A 411 16.65 4.28 -11.97
N LEU A 412 15.46 3.86 -11.57
CA LEU A 412 15.16 2.54 -11.07
C LEU A 412 14.86 1.60 -12.25
N LEU A 413 15.52 0.45 -12.28
CA LEU A 413 15.31 -0.61 -13.26
C LEU A 413 14.57 -1.75 -12.57
N VAL A 414 13.49 -2.23 -13.17
CA VAL A 414 12.64 -3.26 -12.56
C VAL A 414 12.16 -4.28 -13.61
N ASP A 415 12.14 -5.55 -13.24
CA ASP A 415 11.43 -6.61 -13.96
C ASP A 415 10.37 -7.26 -13.04
N SER A 416 9.93 -8.49 -13.32
CA SER A 416 8.93 -9.19 -12.48
C SER A 416 9.47 -9.77 -11.16
N GLN A 417 10.79 -9.79 -10.95
CA GLN A 417 11.47 -10.42 -9.81
C GLN A 417 12.59 -9.55 -9.22
N TYR A 418 13.35 -8.86 -10.06
CA TYR A 418 14.58 -8.16 -9.73
C TYR A 418 14.50 -6.67 -10.05
N GLY A 419 15.36 -5.89 -9.40
CA GLY A 419 15.62 -4.54 -9.82
C GLY A 419 16.96 -4.00 -9.32
N GLY A 420 17.26 -2.79 -9.76
CA GLY A 420 18.49 -2.09 -9.42
C GLY A 420 18.39 -0.62 -9.77
N VAL A 421 19.43 0.14 -9.42
CA VAL A 421 19.44 1.61 -9.52
C VAL A 421 20.63 2.07 -10.35
N VAL A 422 20.35 2.93 -11.31
CA VAL A 422 21.34 3.67 -12.08
C VAL A 422 21.32 5.13 -11.61
N LYS A 423 22.47 5.62 -11.15
CA LYS A 423 22.67 7.02 -10.77
C LYS A 423 23.52 7.69 -11.84
N VAL A 424 23.04 8.81 -12.37
CA VAL A 424 23.74 9.61 -13.37
C VAL A 424 23.96 11.01 -12.81
N GLU A 425 25.23 11.41 -12.69
CA GLU A 425 25.64 12.73 -12.22
C GLU A 425 26.48 13.44 -13.27
N GLY A 426 26.17 14.68 -13.63
CA GLY A 426 26.97 15.40 -14.62
C GLY A 426 26.56 16.84 -14.80
N ASP A 427 27.51 17.68 -15.19
CA ASP A 427 27.25 19.09 -15.48
C ASP A 427 26.80 19.24 -16.94
N VAL A 428 25.50 19.46 -17.13
CA VAL A 428 24.88 19.63 -18.45
C VAL A 428 25.38 20.89 -19.17
N SER A 429 25.93 21.88 -18.46
CA SER A 429 26.49 23.08 -19.10
C SER A 429 27.69 22.76 -20.00
N LYS A 430 28.33 21.61 -19.80
CA LYS A 430 29.43 21.08 -20.62
C LYS A 430 28.96 20.31 -21.85
N LEU A 431 27.66 20.11 -22.04
CA LEU A 431 27.10 19.47 -23.22
C LEU A 431 27.22 20.40 -24.43
N HIS A 432 27.86 19.91 -25.49
CA HIS A 432 27.96 20.65 -26.73
C HIS A 432 26.65 20.52 -27.53
N PHE A 433 25.88 21.60 -27.63
CA PHE A 433 24.64 21.63 -28.40
C PHE A 433 24.91 21.82 -29.90
N ASP A 434 25.34 20.75 -30.59
CA ASP A 434 25.34 20.70 -32.06
C ASP A 434 23.98 20.20 -32.58
N GLY A 435 23.31 21.01 -33.39
CA GLY A 435 22.00 20.68 -33.94
C GLY A 435 22.03 19.66 -35.09
N ASN A 436 23.22 19.29 -35.60
CA ASN A 436 23.36 18.35 -36.71
C ASN A 436 23.45 16.88 -36.27
N ASP A 437 23.95 16.60 -35.07
CA ASP A 437 24.13 15.24 -34.55
C ASP A 437 24.01 15.24 -33.01
N VAL A 438 22.77 15.16 -32.54
CA VAL A 438 22.43 15.25 -31.11
C VAL A 438 22.91 14.02 -30.32
N TYR A 439 22.88 12.84 -30.94
CA TYR A 439 23.23 11.58 -30.29
C TYR A 439 24.74 11.48 -30.07
N LYS A 440 25.57 11.86 -31.04
CA LYS A 440 27.02 11.90 -30.85
C LYS A 440 27.47 12.92 -29.81
N CYS A 441 26.74 14.03 -29.68
CA CYS A 441 26.99 15.00 -28.62
C CYS A 441 26.61 14.46 -27.24
N ALA A 442 25.48 13.75 -27.13
CA ALA A 442 25.06 13.07 -25.91
C ALA A 442 26.09 12.00 -25.48
N VAL A 443 26.53 11.13 -26.39
CA VAL A 443 27.55 10.10 -26.12
C VAL A 443 28.85 10.71 -25.59
N LYS A 444 29.39 11.73 -26.27
CA LYS A 444 30.62 12.41 -25.82
C LYS A 444 30.49 13.01 -24.42
N TRP A 445 29.30 13.50 -24.08
CA TRP A 445 29.06 14.05 -22.74
C TRP A 445 28.95 12.94 -21.70
N ILE A 446 28.26 11.84 -22.01
CA ILE A 446 28.18 10.67 -21.13
C ILE A 446 29.60 10.13 -20.84
N GLU A 447 30.42 9.96 -21.87
CA GLU A 447 31.78 9.43 -21.74
C GLU A 447 32.74 10.33 -20.92
N LYS A 448 32.62 11.66 -21.05
CA LYS A 448 33.64 12.60 -20.54
C LYS A 448 33.19 13.47 -19.37
N HIS A 449 31.89 13.61 -19.19
CA HIS A 449 31.30 14.60 -18.30
C HIS A 449 30.20 14.04 -17.40
N ALA A 450 29.75 12.81 -17.61
CA ALA A 450 28.88 12.09 -16.69
C ALA A 450 29.68 11.12 -15.81
N LYS A 451 29.28 11.03 -14.55
CA LYS A 451 29.60 9.95 -13.63
C LYS A 451 28.40 9.02 -13.55
N VAL A 452 28.57 7.80 -14.03
CA VAL A 452 27.53 6.75 -14.01
C VAL A 452 27.88 5.77 -12.90
N SER A 453 26.92 5.51 -12.02
CA SER A 453 27.01 4.49 -10.98
C SER A 453 25.85 3.52 -11.12
N VAL A 454 26.13 2.21 -11.02
CA VAL A 454 25.16 1.14 -11.27
C VAL A 454 25.19 0.20 -10.08
N SER A 455 24.03 -0.06 -9.47
CA SER A 455 23.92 -1.04 -8.39
C SER A 455 23.97 -2.47 -8.92
N THR A 456 24.09 -3.42 -8.00
CA THR A 456 23.77 -4.82 -8.29
C THR A 456 22.29 -4.97 -8.61
N ILE A 457 21.97 -5.94 -9.47
CA ILE A 457 20.58 -6.35 -9.71
C ILE A 457 20.21 -7.39 -8.66
N ASP A 458 19.28 -7.01 -7.78
CA ASP A 458 18.88 -7.78 -6.61
C ASP A 458 17.37 -8.02 -6.61
N HIS A 459 16.95 -9.01 -5.84
CA HIS A 459 15.54 -9.40 -5.75
C HIS A 459 14.70 -8.30 -5.09
N ILE A 460 13.54 -8.00 -5.67
CA ILE A 460 12.56 -7.03 -5.13
C ILE A 460 11.25 -7.76 -4.82
N TRP A 461 10.71 -8.53 -5.76
CA TRP A 461 9.43 -9.22 -5.60
C TRP A 461 9.61 -10.69 -5.31
N ASN A 462 8.98 -11.18 -4.23
CA ASN A 462 8.91 -12.61 -3.98
C ASN A 462 8.14 -13.35 -5.10
N LYS A 463 8.12 -14.69 -5.07
CA LYS A 463 7.42 -15.52 -6.06
C LYS A 463 5.90 -15.22 -6.20
N LEU A 464 5.32 -14.51 -5.23
CA LEU A 464 3.91 -14.12 -5.20
C LEU A 464 3.67 -12.69 -5.69
N GLY A 465 4.72 -11.95 -6.05
CA GLY A 465 4.62 -10.58 -6.53
C GLY A 465 4.63 -9.50 -5.45
N ASN A 466 4.87 -9.85 -4.18
CA ASN A 466 4.96 -8.86 -3.10
C ASN A 466 6.40 -8.33 -2.99
N ALA A 467 6.56 -7.01 -2.85
CA ALA A 467 7.86 -6.43 -2.55
C ALA A 467 8.33 -6.87 -1.15
N ASN A 468 9.58 -7.34 -1.05
CA ASN A 468 10.20 -7.63 0.24
C ASN A 468 11.02 -6.41 0.69
N TRP A 469 10.46 -5.63 1.61
CA TRP A 469 11.00 -4.33 2.02
C TRP A 469 12.37 -4.37 2.70
N GLY A 470 12.80 -5.54 3.19
CA GLY A 470 14.13 -5.77 3.77
C GLY A 470 15.16 -6.38 2.80
N ASP A 471 14.77 -6.74 1.57
CA ASP A 471 15.71 -7.25 0.59
C ASP A 471 16.58 -6.12 0.02
N VAL A 472 17.82 -6.46 -0.36
CA VAL A 472 18.82 -5.51 -0.86
C VAL A 472 18.30 -4.70 -2.05
N GLY A 473 17.60 -5.34 -3.00
CA GLY A 473 17.04 -4.65 -4.17
C GLY A 473 15.99 -3.61 -3.79
N THR A 474 15.12 -3.95 -2.85
CA THR A 474 14.09 -3.04 -2.34
C THR A 474 14.72 -1.90 -1.52
N LEU A 475 15.71 -2.18 -0.68
CA LEU A 475 16.44 -1.16 0.07
C LEU A 475 17.19 -0.20 -0.84
N GLN A 476 17.79 -0.68 -1.94
CA GLN A 476 18.41 0.18 -2.94
C GLN A 476 17.38 1.10 -3.61
N ALA A 477 16.21 0.56 -3.97
CA ALA A 477 15.11 1.34 -4.54
C ALA A 477 14.62 2.42 -3.56
N LEU A 478 14.32 2.04 -2.32
CA LEU A 478 13.87 2.95 -1.26
C LEU A 478 14.92 4.02 -0.92
N LEU A 479 16.20 3.64 -0.83
CA LEU A 479 17.28 4.59 -0.53
C LEU A 479 17.47 5.59 -1.67
N SER A 480 17.28 5.17 -2.93
CA SER A 480 17.28 6.08 -4.07
C SER A 480 16.12 7.08 -4.02
N ILE A 481 14.91 6.62 -3.63
CA ILE A 481 13.74 7.48 -3.41
C ILE A 481 14.03 8.45 -2.28
N PHE A 482 14.53 7.97 -1.14
CA PHE A 482 14.90 8.80 0.01
C PHE A 482 15.88 9.91 -0.37
N HIS A 483 16.95 9.60 -1.11
CA HIS A 483 17.88 10.63 -1.59
C HIS A 483 17.21 11.65 -2.51
N CYS A 484 16.28 11.23 -3.37
CA CYS A 484 15.48 12.15 -4.18
C CYS A 484 14.59 13.05 -3.29
N LEU A 485 13.93 12.49 -2.28
CA LEU A 485 13.12 13.26 -1.33
C LEU A 485 13.96 14.31 -0.60
N VAL A 486 15.13 13.93 -0.08
CA VAL A 486 16.04 14.88 0.59
C VAL A 486 16.49 15.98 -0.38
N GLN A 487 16.81 15.61 -1.62
CA GLN A 487 17.28 16.54 -2.65
C GLN A 487 16.23 17.59 -3.04
N PHE A 488 14.95 17.21 -3.15
CA PHE A 488 13.90 18.06 -3.70
C PHE A 488 12.90 18.61 -2.67
N CYS A 489 12.71 17.93 -1.54
CA CYS A 489 11.79 18.33 -0.47
C CYS A 489 12.50 18.92 0.77
N GLY A 490 13.84 18.90 0.80
CA GLY A 490 14.65 19.43 1.91
C GLY A 490 15.00 18.37 2.96
N MET A 491 15.61 18.78 4.07
CA MET A 491 16.06 17.84 5.11
C MET A 491 14.87 17.24 5.88
N PRO A 492 14.91 15.93 6.20
CA PRO A 492 13.87 15.28 6.99
C PRO A 492 13.88 15.76 8.45
N LYS A 493 12.74 15.64 9.14
CA LYS A 493 12.60 15.94 10.57
C LYS A 493 13.37 14.93 11.42
N HIS A 494 13.33 13.66 11.03
CA HIS A 494 14.08 12.59 11.66
C HIS A 494 15.29 12.24 10.80
N LEU A 495 16.50 12.37 11.33
CA LEU A 495 17.70 12.02 10.58
C LEU A 495 17.86 10.50 10.49
N LEU A 496 18.40 10.05 9.37
CA LEU A 496 18.64 8.63 9.12
C LEU A 496 19.53 8.00 10.19
N GLU A 497 20.60 8.69 10.55
CA GLU A 497 21.60 8.20 11.52
C GLU A 497 21.00 8.10 12.93
N ASP A 498 20.10 9.01 13.30
CA ASP A 498 19.44 9.03 14.61
C ASP A 498 18.50 7.84 14.75
N LEU A 499 17.62 7.63 13.76
CA LEU A 499 16.71 6.48 13.72
C LEU A 499 17.48 5.16 13.66
N ALA A 500 18.52 5.07 12.82
CA ALA A 500 19.36 3.89 12.73
C ALA A 500 20.07 3.59 14.05
N THR A 501 20.52 4.60 14.79
CA THR A 501 21.20 4.41 16.10
C THR A 501 20.21 3.97 17.18
N GLU A 502 19.04 4.60 17.23
CA GLU A 502 17.99 4.25 18.18
C GLU A 502 17.50 2.81 17.94
N HIS A 503 17.21 2.47 16.69
CA HIS A 503 16.72 1.16 16.29
C HIS A 503 17.82 0.10 16.37
N SER A 504 19.06 0.41 15.97
CA SER A 504 20.19 -0.53 16.09
C SER A 504 20.50 -0.89 17.54
N SER A 505 20.34 0.02 18.51
CA SER A 505 20.43 -0.32 19.93
C SER A 505 19.31 -1.28 20.34
N ARG A 506 18.05 -1.05 19.89
CA ARG A 506 16.95 -1.99 20.14
C ARG A 506 17.16 -3.35 19.47
N VAL A 507 17.73 -3.38 18.25
CA VAL A 507 18.03 -4.60 17.50
C VAL A 507 19.22 -5.33 18.12
N GLN A 508 20.27 -4.61 18.54
CA GLN A 508 21.44 -5.19 19.20
C GLN A 508 21.09 -5.70 20.60
N ASN A 509 20.24 -5.00 21.36
CA ASN A 509 19.68 -5.53 22.61
C ASN A 509 18.90 -6.82 22.35
N ARG A 510 18.08 -6.85 21.28
CA ARG A 510 17.40 -8.08 20.82
C ARG A 510 18.36 -9.19 20.37
N ARG A 511 19.52 -8.88 19.77
CA ARG A 511 20.55 -9.86 19.35
C ARG A 511 21.37 -10.39 20.53
N THR A 512 21.68 -9.51 21.48
CA THR A 512 22.43 -9.84 22.71
C THR A 512 21.57 -10.68 23.66
N GLU A 513 20.28 -10.35 23.81
CA GLU A 513 19.29 -11.19 24.51
C GLU A 513 19.06 -12.55 23.85
N ARG A 514 19.48 -12.73 22.58
CA ARG A 514 19.36 -13.97 21.79
C ARG A 514 20.65 -14.79 21.68
N HIS A 515 21.74 -14.44 22.41
CA HIS A 515 23.03 -15.17 22.37
C HIS A 515 23.60 -15.45 20.97
N LEU A 516 23.39 -14.56 19.99
CA LEU A 516 24.06 -14.65 18.70
C LEU A 516 25.46 -14.04 18.81
N VAL A 517 26.48 -14.86 19.07
CA VAL A 517 27.88 -14.42 19.14
C VAL A 517 28.46 -14.26 17.73
N ASP A 518 29.15 -13.14 17.51
CA ASP A 518 29.94 -12.85 16.31
C ASP A 518 30.92 -13.97 16.01
N THR A 519 30.78 -14.60 14.84
CA THR A 519 31.87 -15.39 14.27
C THR A 519 32.20 -14.89 12.86
N HIS A 520 33.23 -14.04 12.83
CA HIS A 520 34.04 -13.63 11.69
C HIS A 520 33.34 -13.09 10.43
N VAL A 521 33.34 -11.76 10.34
CA VAL A 521 33.20 -10.97 9.12
C VAL A 521 34.40 -11.25 8.20
N ASN A 522 34.12 -11.75 6.99
CA ASN A 522 35.05 -11.66 5.86
C ASN A 522 34.49 -10.64 4.85
N ASP A 523 35.38 -9.81 4.30
CA ASP A 523 35.15 -8.61 3.45
C ASP A 523 34.42 -8.85 2.09
N THR A 524 33.80 -10.00 1.90
CA THR A 524 32.89 -10.27 0.77
C THR A 524 31.52 -10.61 1.31
N GLY A 525 30.92 -9.66 2.05
CA GLY A 525 29.65 -9.74 2.79
C GLY A 525 28.43 -10.04 1.92
N LEU A 526 28.42 -11.20 1.29
CA LEU A 526 27.24 -11.90 0.83
C LEU A 526 26.58 -12.49 2.09
N PHE A 527 25.49 -11.87 2.56
CA PHE A 527 24.40 -12.69 3.10
C PHE A 527 23.78 -13.42 1.91
N ARG A 528 24.49 -14.46 1.46
CA ARG A 528 23.84 -15.54 0.75
C ARG A 528 22.82 -16.04 1.79
N PHE A 529 21.53 -15.99 1.48
CA PHE A 529 20.61 -16.98 2.01
C PHE A 529 21.18 -18.33 1.56
N GLN A 530 22.15 -18.83 2.31
CA GLN A 530 22.54 -20.20 2.22
C GLN A 530 21.27 -20.93 2.62
N LYS A 531 20.70 -21.68 1.67
CA LYS A 531 20.13 -22.98 2.00
C LYS A 531 21.24 -23.76 2.72
N GLN A 532 21.48 -23.45 3.99
CA GLN A 532 22.20 -24.30 4.90
C GLN A 532 21.13 -24.96 5.75
N SER A 533 20.89 -26.21 5.35
CA SER A 533 20.59 -27.33 6.22
C SER A 533 21.53 -27.35 7.42
N HIS A 534 21.31 -26.46 8.37
CA HIS A 534 21.70 -26.65 9.75
C HIS A 534 20.52 -26.20 10.57
N SER A 535 19.73 -27.20 10.95
CA SER A 535 18.86 -27.14 12.11
C SER A 535 19.60 -26.36 13.20
N PRO A 536 18.95 -25.42 13.91
CA PRO A 536 19.40 -25.20 15.28
C PRO A 536 19.49 -26.59 15.88
N GLU A 537 20.52 -26.89 16.66
CA GLU A 537 20.47 -28.04 17.54
C GLU A 537 19.39 -27.70 18.58
N ILE A 538 18.13 -27.75 18.13
CA ILE A 538 16.98 -28.03 18.93
C ILE A 538 17.40 -29.38 19.47
N VAL A 539 17.73 -29.40 20.75
CA VAL A 539 17.50 -30.60 21.52
C VAL A 539 16.01 -30.82 21.35
N GLU A 540 15.64 -31.54 20.29
CA GLU A 540 14.38 -32.22 20.17
C GLU A 540 14.39 -33.14 21.38
N PHE A 541 13.85 -32.64 22.49
CA PHE A 541 13.09 -33.52 23.33
C PHE A 541 11.98 -34.01 22.43
N LYS A 542 12.28 -35.12 21.73
CA LYS A 542 11.26 -36.00 21.22
C LYS A 542 10.26 -36.10 22.34
N ASP A 543 9.05 -35.68 22.06
CA ASP A 543 7.85 -36.04 22.79
C ASP A 543 7.65 -37.55 22.59
N LYS A 544 8.65 -38.33 23.01
CA LYS A 544 8.43 -39.71 23.37
C LYS A 544 7.55 -39.57 24.57
N SER A 545 6.30 -39.97 24.38
CA SER A 545 5.41 -40.46 25.42
C SER A 545 6.16 -41.49 26.27
N ILE A 546 7.02 -41.01 27.16
CA ILE A 546 7.58 -41.79 28.24
C ILE A 546 6.40 -41.92 29.18
N LYS A 547 5.70 -43.06 29.07
CA LYS A 547 4.79 -43.54 30.11
C LYS A 547 5.60 -43.75 31.40
N LEU A 548 5.84 -42.68 32.13
CA LEU A 548 6.23 -42.71 33.53
C LEU A 548 4.94 -42.63 34.35
N ASN A 549 4.83 -43.49 35.35
CA ASN A 549 3.64 -43.58 36.20
C ASN A 549 3.35 -42.21 36.84
N PRO A 550 2.13 -41.66 36.69
CA PRO A 550 1.80 -40.33 37.18
C PRO A 550 1.77 -40.35 38.72
N GLY A 551 2.77 -39.75 39.34
CA GLY A 551 2.76 -39.44 40.77
C GLY A 551 1.77 -38.31 41.03
N GLU A 552 0.59 -38.67 41.56
CA GLU A 552 -0.35 -37.82 42.30
C GLU A 552 -0.73 -36.44 41.68
N ARG A 553 -1.24 -36.45 40.44
CA ARG A 553 -2.08 -35.33 39.97
C ARG A 553 -3.36 -35.27 40.82
N LEU A 554 -3.79 -34.07 41.22
CA LEU A 554 -5.07 -33.89 41.93
C LEU A 554 -6.22 -34.26 41.01
N LYS A 555 -6.78 -35.47 41.19
CA LYS A 555 -7.98 -35.91 40.50
C LYS A 555 -9.21 -35.59 41.35
N LEU A 556 -10.02 -34.67 40.86
CA LEU A 556 -11.28 -34.33 41.51
C LEU A 556 -12.36 -35.30 41.02
N GLU A 557 -12.99 -36.02 41.94
CA GLU A 557 -14.12 -36.86 41.61
C GLU A 557 -15.41 -36.03 41.55
N LYS A 558 -16.39 -36.50 40.80
CA LYS A 558 -17.74 -35.92 40.79
C LYS A 558 -18.31 -35.88 42.21
N GLY A 559 -18.81 -34.72 42.62
CA GLY A 559 -19.31 -34.44 43.97
C GLY A 559 -18.26 -33.88 44.93
N SER A 560 -16.99 -33.74 44.51
CA SER A 560 -15.96 -33.09 45.33
C SER A 560 -16.24 -31.60 45.49
N ILE A 561 -16.18 -31.09 46.71
CA ILE A 561 -16.32 -29.65 47.01
C ILE A 561 -14.94 -29.03 47.21
N ILE A 562 -14.68 -27.93 46.52
CA ILE A 562 -13.42 -27.21 46.50
C ILE A 562 -13.66 -25.81 47.05
N TRP A 563 -12.88 -25.42 48.04
CA TRP A 563 -12.88 -24.06 48.58
C TRP A 563 -11.68 -23.28 48.04
N ILE A 564 -11.93 -22.06 47.57
CA ILE A 564 -10.93 -21.18 46.98
C ILE A 564 -10.88 -19.88 47.78
N ASP A 565 -9.67 -19.43 48.12
CA ASP A 565 -9.44 -18.05 48.60
C ASP A 565 -9.31 -17.13 47.39
N ASP A 566 -10.35 -16.37 47.09
CA ASP A 566 -10.36 -15.33 46.06
C ASP A 566 -10.29 -13.97 46.76
N SER A 567 -9.10 -13.38 46.79
CA SER A 567 -8.86 -12.02 47.27
C SER A 567 -9.39 -11.74 48.69
N GLY A 568 -9.39 -12.75 49.58
CA GLY A 568 -9.88 -12.65 50.96
C GLY A 568 -11.33 -13.08 51.15
N SER A 569 -12.01 -13.57 50.11
CA SER A 569 -13.34 -14.18 50.17
C SER A 569 -13.27 -15.68 49.85
N GLU A 570 -13.86 -16.52 50.71
CA GLU A 570 -13.92 -17.96 50.49
C GLU A 570 -15.10 -18.28 49.57
N LYS A 571 -14.83 -18.90 48.41
CA LYS A 571 -15.86 -19.37 47.46
C LYS A 571 -15.79 -20.89 47.32
N GLY A 572 -16.94 -21.55 47.40
CA GLY A 572 -17.07 -23.01 47.28
C GLY A 572 -17.59 -23.43 45.90
N PHE A 573 -16.99 -24.47 45.32
CA PHE A 573 -17.40 -25.06 44.03
C PHE A 573 -17.52 -26.58 44.13
N GLU A 574 -18.59 -27.16 43.60
CA GLU A 574 -18.79 -28.61 43.53
C GLU A 574 -18.53 -29.13 42.12
N THR A 575 -17.71 -30.18 41.98
CA THR A 575 -17.43 -30.84 40.69
C THR A 575 -18.64 -31.63 40.20
N ILE A 576 -19.21 -31.24 39.06
CA ILE A 576 -20.38 -31.92 38.45
C ILE A 576 -19.93 -33.02 37.48
N GLU A 577 -18.90 -32.74 36.70
CA GLU A 577 -18.48 -33.58 35.58
C GLU A 577 -16.98 -33.39 35.30
N VAL A 578 -16.34 -34.45 34.83
CA VAL A 578 -14.93 -34.44 34.39
C VAL A 578 -14.92 -34.96 32.96
N ILE A 579 -14.51 -34.10 32.03
CA ILE A 579 -14.39 -34.43 30.60
C ILE A 579 -12.93 -34.70 30.29
N PHE A 580 -12.68 -35.75 29.49
CA PHE A 580 -11.35 -36.09 29.00
C PHE A 580 -11.27 -35.73 27.51
N ASP A 581 -10.41 -34.77 27.15
CA ASP A 581 -10.09 -34.44 25.75
C ASP A 581 -8.58 -34.59 25.53
N ASN A 582 -8.18 -35.54 24.67
CA ASN A 582 -6.78 -35.82 24.30
C ASN A 582 -5.78 -35.79 25.49
N ASP A 583 -6.08 -36.52 26.56
CA ASP A 583 -5.28 -36.63 27.80
C ASP A 583 -5.27 -35.40 28.75
N VAL A 584 -6.11 -34.39 28.50
CA VAL A 584 -6.36 -33.25 29.39
C VAL A 584 -7.69 -33.42 30.15
N GLU A 585 -7.64 -33.28 31.48
CA GLU A 585 -8.81 -33.35 32.37
C GLU A 585 -9.45 -31.95 32.48
N ILE A 586 -10.65 -31.79 31.91
CA ILE A 586 -11.45 -30.58 31.99
C ILE A 586 -12.52 -30.78 33.07
N TYR A 587 -12.49 -29.95 34.10
CA TYR A 587 -13.42 -30.03 35.22
C TYR A 587 -14.58 -29.06 35.02
N ILE A 588 -15.81 -29.55 35.13
CA ILE A 588 -17.02 -28.72 35.16
C ILE A 588 -17.52 -28.66 36.60
N VAL A 589 -17.67 -27.45 37.12
CA VAL A 589 -18.09 -27.18 38.50
C VAL A 589 -19.34 -26.32 38.55
N THR A 590 -20.02 -26.30 39.70
CA THR A 590 -21.08 -25.34 40.02
C THR A 590 -20.79 -24.63 41.33
N PRO A 591 -21.12 -23.33 41.47
CA PRO A 591 -21.01 -22.64 42.76
C PRO A 591 -21.89 -23.33 43.82
N VAL A 592 -21.37 -23.51 45.03
CA VAL A 592 -22.14 -24.09 46.14
C VAL A 592 -23.28 -23.16 46.57
N GLU A 593 -23.09 -21.85 46.41
CA GLU A 593 -24.08 -20.83 46.75
C GLU A 593 -25.23 -20.74 45.73
N GLU A 594 -24.93 -20.98 44.45
CA GLU A 594 -25.88 -20.92 43.33
C GLU A 594 -25.85 -22.22 42.52
N PRO A 595 -26.42 -23.32 43.06
CA PRO A 595 -26.42 -24.61 42.41
C PRO A 595 -27.27 -24.56 41.13
N GLY A 596 -26.62 -24.67 39.98
CA GLY A 596 -27.29 -24.67 38.66
C GLY A 596 -26.47 -24.05 37.55
N GLU A 597 -25.57 -23.10 37.87
CA GLU A 597 -24.65 -22.54 36.88
C GLU A 597 -23.48 -23.51 36.64
N LYS A 598 -23.19 -23.83 35.38
CA LYS A 598 -22.04 -24.65 34.98
C LYS A 598 -20.85 -23.76 34.64
N LEU A 599 -19.72 -24.00 35.30
CA LEU A 599 -18.47 -23.27 35.15
C LEU A 599 -17.33 -24.22 34.81
N MET A 600 -16.31 -23.72 34.11
CA MET A 600 -15.11 -24.47 33.76
C MET A 600 -14.03 -24.20 34.82
N LEU A 601 -13.43 -25.27 35.34
CA LEU A 601 -12.39 -25.24 36.35
C LEU A 601 -11.05 -25.68 35.76
N TYR A 602 -10.03 -24.84 35.91
CA TYR A 602 -8.64 -25.14 35.62
C TYR A 602 -7.87 -25.32 36.91
N VAL A 603 -7.15 -26.44 37.03
CA VAL A 603 -6.36 -26.80 38.19
C VAL A 603 -4.89 -26.82 37.79
N GLY A 604 -4.06 -25.97 38.38
CA GLY A 604 -2.61 -26.01 38.16
C GLY A 604 -1.91 -27.03 39.05
N SER A 605 -0.59 -27.19 38.88
CA SER A 605 0.19 -28.12 39.72
C SER A 605 0.54 -27.54 41.12
N ILE A 606 0.94 -28.40 42.04
CA ILE A 606 1.19 -28.09 43.46
C ILE A 606 2.54 -27.36 43.60
N SER A 607 2.59 -26.23 44.30
CA SER A 607 3.83 -25.43 44.42
C SER A 607 4.87 -25.91 45.46
N SER A 608 4.78 -27.13 46.01
CA SER A 608 5.46 -27.48 47.28
C SER A 608 6.69 -28.39 47.25
N ASN A 609 7.15 -28.95 46.12
CA ASN A 609 8.37 -29.77 46.09
C ASN A 609 9.41 -29.26 45.08
N LEU A 610 10.64 -29.06 45.54
CA LEU A 610 11.76 -28.37 44.87
C LEU A 610 12.34 -29.08 43.62
N GLU A 611 11.74 -30.15 43.13
CA GLU A 611 12.19 -30.87 41.93
C GLU A 611 10.95 -31.27 41.11
N PHE A 612 10.53 -30.40 40.19
CA PHE A 612 9.38 -30.66 39.32
C PHE A 612 9.81 -31.40 38.04
N ALA A 613 8.96 -32.31 37.56
CA ALA A 613 8.97 -32.67 36.15
C ALA A 613 8.49 -31.47 35.32
N TRP A 614 9.05 -31.27 34.12
CA TRP A 614 8.74 -30.11 33.27
C TRP A 614 7.23 -29.95 32.98
N GLU A 615 6.49 -31.06 32.84
CA GLU A 615 5.03 -31.07 32.61
C GLU A 615 4.22 -30.44 33.76
N ASP A 616 4.67 -30.58 35.01
CA ASP A 616 3.97 -30.03 36.18
C ASP A 616 4.12 -28.51 36.27
N MET A 617 5.24 -27.98 35.78
CA MET A 617 5.48 -26.54 35.67
C MET A 617 4.62 -25.91 34.58
N ASP A 618 4.35 -26.63 33.49
CA ASP A 618 3.55 -26.12 32.37
C ASP A 618 2.09 -25.87 32.76
N LEU A 619 1.44 -26.81 33.46
CA LEU A 619 0.06 -26.62 33.95
C LEU A 619 -0.05 -25.47 34.96
N TRP A 620 0.89 -25.40 35.91
CA TRP A 620 0.94 -24.31 36.87
C TRP A 620 1.09 -22.95 36.17
N TYR A 621 2.02 -22.87 35.22
CA TYR A 621 2.30 -21.65 34.46
C TYR A 621 1.11 -21.25 33.58
N GLN A 622 0.46 -22.22 32.93
CA GLN A 622 -0.72 -21.98 32.09
C GLN A 622 -1.88 -21.37 32.88
N VAL A 623 -2.23 -21.93 34.05
CA VAL A 623 -3.33 -21.40 34.88
C VAL A 623 -3.03 -19.99 35.37
N GLN A 624 -1.82 -19.74 35.84
CA GLN A 624 -1.40 -18.41 36.31
C GLN A 624 -1.35 -17.39 35.17
N ARG A 625 -0.79 -17.75 34.01
CA ARG A 625 -0.76 -16.89 32.83
C ARG A 625 -2.16 -16.59 32.32
N GLN A 626 -3.03 -17.60 32.21
CA GLN A 626 -4.40 -17.40 31.79
C GLN A 626 -5.14 -16.47 32.76
N THR A 627 -4.94 -16.66 34.08
CA THR A 627 -5.48 -15.74 35.10
C THR A 627 -4.98 -14.30 34.87
N LYS A 628 -3.67 -14.11 34.62
CA LYS A 628 -3.09 -12.79 34.32
C LYS A 628 -3.73 -12.16 33.08
N VAL A 629 -3.79 -12.89 31.97
CA VAL A 629 -4.32 -12.39 30.68
C VAL A 629 -5.79 -12.01 30.81
N LEU A 630 -6.63 -12.89 31.38
CA LEU A 630 -8.06 -12.61 31.57
C LEU A 630 -8.30 -11.46 32.55
N THR A 631 -7.44 -11.30 33.56
CA THR A 631 -7.50 -10.13 34.46
C THR A 631 -7.17 -8.84 33.71
N ILE A 632 -6.15 -8.84 32.84
CA ILE A 632 -5.81 -7.69 31.98
C ILE A 632 -6.98 -7.36 31.05
N MET A 633 -7.60 -8.37 30.42
CA MET A 633 -8.78 -8.18 29.58
C MET A 633 -9.94 -7.53 30.37
N LYS A 634 -10.23 -8.04 31.57
CA LYS A 634 -11.24 -7.48 32.48
C LYS A 634 -10.93 -6.04 32.88
N GLN A 635 -9.67 -5.73 33.22
CA GLN A 635 -9.23 -4.37 33.57
C GLN A 635 -9.33 -3.39 32.40
N LYS A 636 -9.07 -3.86 31.17
CA LYS A 636 -9.23 -3.07 29.95
C LYS A 636 -10.69 -2.99 29.45
N GLY A 637 -11.64 -3.62 30.16
CA GLY A 637 -13.06 -3.60 29.78
C GLY A 637 -13.39 -4.45 28.55
N LEU A 638 -12.55 -5.42 28.20
CA LEU A 638 -12.76 -6.32 27.07
C LEU A 638 -13.72 -7.44 27.51
N ALA A 639 -15.01 -7.27 27.22
CA ALA A 639 -16.04 -8.27 27.50
C ALA A 639 -16.82 -8.59 26.22
N SER A 640 -16.99 -9.88 25.95
CA SER A 640 -17.76 -10.40 24.83
C SER A 640 -18.24 -11.80 25.14
N GLN A 641 -19.31 -12.25 24.47
CA GLN A 641 -19.74 -13.65 24.55
C GLN A 641 -18.70 -14.61 23.95
N TYR A 642 -17.85 -14.11 23.04
CA TYR A 642 -16.82 -14.92 22.36
C TYR A 642 -15.50 -15.05 23.15
N LEU A 643 -15.41 -14.38 24.31
CA LEU A 643 -14.24 -14.40 25.19
C LEU A 643 -14.63 -14.98 26.56
N PRO A 644 -13.79 -15.83 27.16
CA PRO A 644 -14.05 -16.37 28.48
C PRO A 644 -13.94 -15.29 29.57
N GLN A 645 -14.79 -15.39 30.58
CA GLN A 645 -14.83 -14.49 31.71
C GLN A 645 -14.35 -15.20 32.98
N ILE A 646 -13.57 -14.48 33.78
CA ILE A 646 -13.09 -14.93 35.07
C ILE A 646 -14.17 -14.76 36.15
N ILE A 647 -14.58 -15.87 36.77
CA ILE A 647 -15.59 -15.91 37.85
C ILE A 647 -14.90 -15.92 39.21
N ALA A 648 -13.86 -16.75 39.34
CA ALA A 648 -13.01 -16.80 40.53
C ALA A 648 -11.60 -17.21 40.12
N SER A 649 -10.60 -16.70 40.86
CA SER A 649 -9.23 -17.18 40.78
C SER A 649 -8.60 -17.11 42.14
N GLY A 650 -7.81 -18.11 42.49
CA GLY A 650 -7.24 -18.15 43.82
C GLY A 650 -6.46 -19.41 44.09
N ARG A 651 -6.26 -19.68 45.37
CA ARG A 651 -5.58 -20.89 45.84
C ARG A 651 -6.56 -21.80 46.56
N MET A 652 -6.38 -23.11 46.36
CA MET A 652 -7.18 -24.12 47.04
C MET A 652 -6.94 -24.09 48.55
N ILE A 653 -8.04 -24.12 49.32
CA ILE A 653 -8.07 -24.29 50.77
C ILE A 653 -8.65 -25.67 51.08
N HIS A 654 -8.10 -26.35 52.09
CA HIS A 654 -8.66 -27.59 52.61
C HIS A 654 -9.56 -27.31 53.83
N SER A 655 -10.49 -28.21 54.12
CA SER A 655 -11.55 -28.04 55.13
C SER A 655 -11.07 -27.98 56.58
N ASP A 656 -9.83 -28.36 56.88
CA ASP A 656 -9.26 -28.27 58.23
C ASP A 656 -8.69 -26.87 58.50
N GLN A 657 -8.53 -26.47 59.78
CA GLN A 657 -7.96 -25.16 60.15
C GLN A 657 -6.58 -24.94 59.49
N CYS A 658 -6.59 -24.28 58.35
CA CYS A 658 -5.41 -24.06 57.53
C CYS A 658 -4.58 -22.92 58.13
N ASN A 659 -3.34 -23.20 58.54
CA ASN A 659 -2.41 -22.20 59.07
C ASN A 659 -1.86 -21.22 58.00
N ARG A 660 -2.39 -21.26 56.77
CA ARG A 660 -1.93 -20.49 55.62
C ARG A 660 -2.67 -19.17 55.38
N ARG A 661 -3.34 -18.61 56.39
CA ARG A 661 -4.17 -17.37 56.33
C ARG A 661 -3.39 -16.07 56.00
N GLY A 662 -2.22 -16.15 55.37
CA GLY A 662 -1.41 -15.03 54.89
C GLY A 662 -0.35 -15.47 53.88
N SER A 663 0.20 -14.51 53.12
CA SER A 663 1.11 -14.70 51.97
C SER A 663 2.44 -15.42 52.24
N GLY A 664 2.70 -15.86 53.47
CA GLY A 664 3.94 -16.55 53.88
C GLY A 664 3.76 -17.82 54.72
N GLY A 665 2.54 -18.33 54.92
CA GLY A 665 2.32 -19.57 55.66
C GLY A 665 2.67 -20.82 54.84
N THR A 666 3.22 -21.86 55.46
CA THR A 666 3.36 -23.20 54.85
C THR A 666 2.32 -24.12 55.48
N CYS A 667 1.41 -24.67 54.66
CA CYS A 667 0.52 -25.74 55.06
C CYS A 667 1.02 -27.04 54.45
N GLY A 668 1.07 -28.11 55.24
CA GLY A 668 1.52 -29.44 54.80
C GLY A 668 0.45 -30.28 54.11
N HIS A 669 -0.77 -29.75 53.89
CA HIS A 669 -1.83 -30.48 53.21
C HIS A 669 -1.52 -30.58 51.69
N PRO A 670 -1.61 -31.78 51.07
CA PRO A 670 -1.11 -32.03 49.71
C PRO A 670 -1.65 -31.08 48.63
N TRP A 671 -2.90 -30.64 48.79
CA TRP A 671 -3.59 -29.81 47.79
C TRP A 671 -3.68 -28.33 48.18
N CYS A 672 -3.19 -27.96 49.37
CA CYS A 672 -3.29 -26.59 49.83
C CYS A 672 -2.34 -25.68 49.05
N GLY A 673 -2.87 -24.58 48.50
CA GLY A 673 -2.08 -23.60 47.76
C GLY A 673 -2.01 -23.83 46.25
N THR A 674 -2.61 -24.91 45.74
CA THR A 674 -2.74 -25.19 44.31
C THR A 674 -3.50 -24.04 43.64
N PRO A 675 -2.97 -23.45 42.55
CA PRO A 675 -3.66 -22.37 41.86
C PRO A 675 -4.85 -22.91 41.09
N ILE A 676 -5.96 -22.18 41.18
CA ILE A 676 -7.21 -22.51 40.53
C ILE A 676 -7.72 -21.29 39.78
N LEU A 677 -8.26 -21.55 38.59
CA LEU A 677 -9.00 -20.58 37.81
C LEU A 677 -10.38 -21.14 37.44
N VAL A 678 -11.44 -20.38 37.71
CA VAL A 678 -12.82 -20.72 37.34
C VAL A 678 -13.31 -19.71 36.32
N THR A 679 -13.76 -20.20 35.16
CA THR A 679 -14.25 -19.37 34.05
C THR A 679 -15.64 -19.78 33.56
N SER A 680 -16.31 -18.85 32.88
CA SER A 680 -17.53 -19.08 32.08
C SER A 680 -17.26 -18.58 30.66
N PRO A 681 -17.81 -19.17 29.58
CA PRO A 681 -18.79 -20.26 29.53
C PRO A 681 -18.20 -21.68 29.47
N VAL A 682 -19.07 -22.69 29.57
CA VAL A 682 -18.76 -24.12 29.36
C VAL A 682 -19.32 -24.58 28.02
N GLY A 683 -18.58 -25.43 27.31
CA GLY A 683 -18.98 -25.93 25.99
C GLY A 683 -18.18 -27.16 25.55
N GLU A 684 -18.53 -27.69 24.38
CA GLU A 684 -17.84 -28.83 23.75
C GLU A 684 -16.73 -28.33 22.82
N THR A 685 -15.54 -28.93 22.84
CA THR A 685 -14.40 -28.50 22.00
C THR A 685 -14.63 -28.80 20.52
N VAL A 686 -14.05 -27.99 19.63
CA VAL A 686 -14.07 -28.25 18.18
C VAL A 686 -13.37 -29.58 17.85
N SER A 687 -12.36 -29.97 18.63
CA SER A 687 -11.75 -31.30 18.59
C SER A 687 -12.79 -32.43 18.77
N SER A 688 -13.60 -32.35 19.82
CA SER A 688 -14.68 -33.31 20.09
C SER A 688 -15.77 -33.28 19.00
N LEU A 689 -16.20 -32.09 18.57
CA LEU A 689 -17.19 -31.95 17.50
C LEU A 689 -16.73 -32.60 16.19
N LYS A 690 -15.48 -32.40 15.81
CA LYS A 690 -14.90 -33.06 14.63
C LYS A 690 -14.89 -34.58 14.80
N LYS A 691 -14.42 -35.08 15.95
CA LYS A 691 -14.37 -36.53 16.25
C LYS A 691 -15.75 -37.18 16.23
N ASN A 692 -16.78 -36.44 16.64
CA ASN A 692 -18.18 -36.87 16.64
C ASN A 692 -18.87 -36.66 15.28
N GLY A 693 -18.19 -36.04 14.29
CA GLY A 693 -18.75 -35.75 12.97
C GLY A 693 -19.82 -34.65 12.96
N LEU A 694 -19.82 -33.77 13.97
CA LEU A 694 -20.79 -32.70 14.17
C LEU A 694 -20.29 -31.32 13.72
N PHE A 695 -19.08 -31.23 13.15
CA PHE A 695 -18.53 -29.99 12.63
C PHE A 695 -18.74 -29.89 11.12
N GLY A 696 -19.82 -29.23 10.71
CA GLY A 696 -20.21 -29.05 9.31
C GLY A 696 -19.88 -27.66 8.74
N PRO A 697 -20.42 -27.35 7.54
CA PRO A 697 -20.23 -26.07 6.86
C PRO A 697 -20.72 -24.84 7.65
N GLU A 698 -21.88 -24.96 8.29
CA GLU A 698 -22.46 -23.87 9.09
C GLU A 698 -21.65 -23.61 10.36
N GLU A 699 -21.21 -24.69 11.03
CA GLU A 699 -20.31 -24.60 12.18
C GLU A 699 -19.00 -23.94 11.78
N ALA A 700 -18.44 -24.24 10.60
CA ALA A 700 -17.22 -23.62 10.11
C ALA A 700 -17.37 -22.10 9.90
N LEU A 701 -18.47 -21.65 9.29
CA LEU A 701 -18.75 -20.23 9.08
C LEU A 701 -18.92 -19.48 10.41
N ARG A 702 -19.68 -20.06 11.34
CA ARG A 702 -19.93 -19.47 12.67
C ARG A 702 -18.67 -19.46 13.53
N CYS A 703 -17.91 -20.56 13.53
CA CYS A 703 -16.62 -20.66 14.21
C CYS A 703 -15.64 -19.59 13.70
N CYS A 704 -15.58 -19.39 12.38
CA CYS A 704 -14.76 -18.33 11.78
C CYS A 704 -15.20 -16.94 12.27
N HIS A 705 -16.49 -16.61 12.18
CA HIS A 705 -17.03 -15.32 12.61
C HIS A 705 -16.80 -15.04 14.10
N ASP A 706 -17.11 -16.01 14.96
CA ASP A 706 -17.06 -15.86 16.41
C ASP A 706 -15.61 -15.78 16.91
N CYS A 707 -14.72 -16.62 16.37
CA CYS A 707 -13.28 -16.52 16.67
C CYS A 707 -12.69 -15.20 16.17
N LEU A 708 -13.03 -14.75 14.94
CA LEU A 708 -12.60 -13.44 14.43
C LEU A 708 -13.09 -12.29 15.32
N SER A 709 -14.31 -12.39 15.86
CA SER A 709 -14.86 -11.40 16.77
C SER A 709 -14.08 -11.34 18.08
N ALA A 710 -13.70 -12.50 18.64
CA ALA A 710 -12.84 -12.57 19.82
C ALA A 710 -11.45 -11.96 19.54
N LEU A 711 -10.85 -12.29 18.40
CA LEU A 711 -9.54 -11.80 17.98
C LEU A 711 -9.53 -10.28 17.72
N ALA A 712 -10.59 -9.74 17.11
CA ALA A 712 -10.72 -8.30 16.89
C ALA A 712 -10.67 -7.52 18.21
N ILE A 713 -11.41 -8.01 19.22
CA ILE A 713 -11.47 -7.40 20.55
C ILE A 713 -10.11 -7.51 21.25
N ALA A 714 -9.47 -8.69 21.24
CA ALA A 714 -8.17 -8.87 21.86
C ALA A 714 -7.06 -8.03 21.18
N SER A 715 -7.07 -8.00 19.84
CA SER A 715 -6.11 -7.24 19.02
C SER A 715 -6.22 -5.74 19.27
N SER A 716 -7.42 -5.21 19.49
CA SER A 716 -7.64 -3.79 19.86
C SER A 716 -6.91 -3.38 21.16
N ALA A 717 -6.57 -4.35 22.01
CA ALA A 717 -5.84 -4.16 23.26
C ALA A 717 -4.36 -4.60 23.18
N GLY A 718 -3.88 -4.95 21.99
CA GLY A 718 -2.51 -5.44 21.76
C GLY A 718 -2.27 -6.87 22.22
N ILE A 719 -3.32 -7.65 22.49
CA ILE A 719 -3.22 -9.05 22.94
C ILE A 719 -3.35 -9.96 21.72
N ARG A 720 -2.40 -10.90 21.56
CA ARG A 720 -2.44 -11.92 20.50
C ARG A 720 -2.56 -13.30 21.11
N HIS A 721 -3.38 -14.17 20.51
CA HIS A 721 -3.75 -15.45 21.10
C HIS A 721 -2.59 -16.45 21.08
N GLY A 722 -1.95 -16.63 19.93
CA GLY A 722 -0.71 -17.42 19.79
C GLY A 722 -0.85 -18.95 19.85
N ASN A 723 -1.99 -19.49 20.30
CA ASN A 723 -2.22 -20.93 20.38
C ASN A 723 -3.63 -21.35 19.90
N ILE A 724 -4.03 -20.90 18.71
CA ILE A 724 -5.35 -21.23 18.16
C ILE A 724 -5.31 -22.65 17.57
N CYS A 725 -6.06 -23.55 18.19
CA CYS A 725 -6.18 -24.95 17.80
C CYS A 725 -7.59 -25.49 18.18
N PRO A 726 -8.03 -26.63 17.62
CA PRO A 726 -9.38 -27.19 17.85
C PRO A 726 -9.73 -27.44 19.33
N GLU A 727 -8.73 -27.68 20.18
CA GLU A 727 -8.89 -27.91 21.63
C GLU A 727 -9.21 -26.61 22.38
N ASN A 728 -8.78 -25.46 21.82
CA ASN A 728 -8.93 -24.14 22.43
C ASN A 728 -10.16 -23.37 21.93
N VAL A 729 -11.07 -24.03 21.20
CA VAL A 729 -12.33 -23.40 20.76
C VAL A 729 -13.47 -24.29 21.22
N ILE A 730 -14.43 -23.71 21.94
CA ILE A 730 -15.60 -24.42 22.48
C ILE A 730 -16.90 -23.92 21.86
N LEU A 731 -17.84 -24.82 21.57
CA LEU A 731 -19.21 -24.53 21.20
C LEU A 731 -20.09 -24.48 22.44
N VAL A 732 -20.74 -23.34 22.67
CA VAL A 732 -21.59 -23.08 23.83
C VAL A 732 -23.05 -23.14 23.41
N ASN A 733 -23.82 -24.02 24.06
CA ASN A 733 -25.26 -24.18 23.85
C ASN A 733 -26.03 -23.59 25.04
N ASN A 734 -26.66 -22.43 24.87
CA ASN A 734 -27.28 -21.69 25.98
C ASN A 734 -28.81 -21.78 26.02
N GLY A 735 -29.37 -22.99 25.91
CA GLY A 735 -30.76 -23.34 26.28
C GLY A 735 -31.93 -22.59 25.61
N GLY A 736 -31.67 -21.65 24.70
CA GLY A 736 -32.68 -20.79 24.06
C GLY A 736 -32.13 -19.71 23.12
N MET A 737 -30.84 -19.36 23.22
CA MET A 737 -30.12 -18.56 22.21
C MET A 737 -29.43 -19.46 21.19
N HIS A 738 -29.18 -18.94 19.97
CA HIS A 738 -28.35 -19.65 18.99
C HIS A 738 -26.98 -20.00 19.61
N PRO A 739 -26.41 -21.19 19.30
CA PRO A 739 -25.09 -21.55 19.78
C PRO A 739 -24.04 -20.49 19.41
N PHE A 740 -22.88 -20.50 20.06
CA PHE A 740 -21.77 -19.67 19.61
C PHE A 740 -20.44 -20.33 19.96
N PHE A 741 -19.39 -19.96 19.23
CA PHE A 741 -18.05 -20.41 19.56
C PHE A 741 -17.35 -19.41 20.47
N CYS A 742 -16.70 -19.91 21.52
CA CYS A 742 -15.87 -19.13 22.43
C CYS A 742 -14.41 -19.57 22.27
N LEU A 743 -13.52 -18.59 22.08
CA LEU A 743 -12.08 -18.81 21.97
C LEU A 743 -11.47 -18.87 23.37
N ASN A 744 -11.08 -20.06 23.80
CA ASN A 744 -10.41 -20.35 25.06
C ASN A 744 -8.89 -20.50 24.86
N GLY A 745 -8.13 -20.83 25.92
CA GLY A 745 -6.70 -21.14 25.78
C GLY A 745 -5.75 -19.93 25.85
N TRP A 746 -6.19 -18.82 26.46
CA TRP A 746 -5.42 -17.57 26.57
C TRP A 746 -4.16 -17.63 27.46
N GLY A 747 -3.83 -18.78 28.07
CA GLY A 747 -2.61 -18.93 28.89
C GLY A 747 -1.31 -18.71 28.12
N HIS A 748 -1.34 -18.91 26.80
CA HIS A 748 -0.21 -18.73 25.90
C HIS A 748 -0.23 -17.42 25.11
N ALA A 749 -1.16 -16.52 25.46
CA ALA A 749 -1.29 -15.25 24.77
C ALA A 749 -0.03 -14.38 24.93
N VAL A 750 0.32 -13.70 23.84
CA VAL A 750 1.42 -12.72 23.79
C VAL A 750 0.84 -11.36 24.14
N VAL A 751 1.23 -10.83 25.30
CA VAL A 751 0.81 -9.51 25.81
C VAL A 751 1.99 -8.56 25.88
N GLU A 752 3.19 -9.09 26.14
CA GLU A 752 4.44 -8.33 26.27
C GLU A 752 5.47 -8.87 25.26
N ASP A 753 6.46 -8.07 24.85
CA ASP A 753 7.47 -8.45 23.84
C ASP A 753 8.33 -9.66 24.22
N ARG A 754 8.39 -9.98 25.51
CA ARG A 754 9.11 -11.12 26.08
C ARG A 754 8.34 -12.43 25.95
N ASP A 755 7.02 -12.36 25.78
CA ASP A 755 6.17 -13.52 25.63
C ASP A 755 6.46 -14.19 24.28
N ARG A 756 6.45 -15.53 24.27
CA ARG A 756 6.69 -16.35 23.09
C ARG A 756 5.52 -17.30 22.89
N PRO A 757 5.00 -17.45 21.67
CA PRO A 757 3.95 -18.42 21.40
C PRO A 757 4.50 -19.85 21.46
N PRO A 758 3.68 -20.85 21.84
CA PRO A 758 4.03 -22.24 21.70
C PRO A 758 4.16 -22.61 20.21
N MET A 759 5.05 -23.56 19.93
CA MET A 759 5.28 -24.03 18.56
C MET A 759 4.43 -25.27 18.28
N ASN A 760 3.29 -25.07 17.62
CA ASN A 760 2.44 -26.14 17.13
C ASN A 760 2.67 -26.28 15.62
N LEU A 761 3.36 -27.34 15.19
CA LEU A 761 3.73 -27.54 13.79
C LEU A 761 2.52 -27.55 12.84
N SER A 762 1.36 -27.99 13.33
CA SER A 762 0.11 -28.07 12.55
C SER A 762 -0.63 -26.73 12.48
N PHE A 763 -0.70 -25.98 13.57
CA PHE A 763 -1.60 -24.81 13.68
C PHE A 763 -0.90 -23.46 13.82
N SER A 764 0.37 -23.40 14.21
CA SER A 764 1.10 -22.13 14.33
C SER A 764 1.25 -21.46 12.96
N SER A 765 1.16 -20.14 12.93
CA SER A 765 1.40 -19.34 11.71
C SER A 765 2.81 -19.56 11.14
N THR A 766 2.98 -19.30 9.85
CA THR A 766 4.28 -19.39 9.18
C THR A 766 5.32 -18.48 9.85
N HIS A 767 4.92 -17.27 10.25
CA HIS A 767 5.80 -16.34 10.94
C HIS A 767 6.20 -16.85 12.35
N ALA A 768 5.27 -17.49 13.07
CA ALA A 768 5.58 -18.10 14.36
C ALA A 768 6.62 -19.22 14.24
N LEU A 769 6.47 -20.07 13.22
CA LEU A 769 7.43 -21.13 12.93
C LEU A 769 8.83 -20.61 12.56
N GLN A 770 8.90 -19.52 11.80
CA GLN A 770 10.18 -18.94 11.34
C GLN A 770 10.89 -18.12 12.42
N GLU A 771 10.15 -17.25 13.12
CA GLU A 771 10.72 -16.21 13.99
C GLU A 771 10.53 -16.48 15.49
N GLY A 772 9.72 -17.48 15.85
CA GLY A 772 9.29 -17.71 17.22
C GLY A 772 8.55 -16.51 17.81
N LYS A 773 7.85 -15.74 16.96
CA LYS A 773 7.04 -14.56 17.31
C LYS A 773 5.77 -14.52 16.48
N LEU A 774 4.77 -13.79 16.97
CA LEU A 774 3.56 -13.51 16.22
C LEU A 774 3.71 -12.19 15.48
N CYS A 775 3.18 -12.12 14.26
CA CYS A 775 2.88 -10.87 13.55
C CYS A 775 1.39 -10.53 13.70
N ALA A 776 0.92 -9.46 13.08
CA ALA A 776 -0.47 -9.01 13.23
C ALA A 776 -1.48 -9.94 12.52
N SER A 777 -1.03 -10.73 11.53
CA SER A 777 -1.86 -11.70 10.80
C SER A 777 -1.76 -13.15 11.34
N SER A 778 -0.84 -13.42 12.27
CA SER A 778 -0.55 -14.77 12.75
C SER A 778 -1.77 -15.52 13.29
N ASP A 779 -2.59 -14.85 14.11
CA ASP A 779 -3.76 -15.50 14.72
C ASP A 779 -4.81 -15.91 13.67
N ALA A 780 -5.01 -15.12 12.62
CA ALA A 780 -5.93 -15.51 11.56
C ALA A 780 -5.38 -16.60 10.65
N GLU A 781 -4.06 -16.62 10.43
CA GLU A 781 -3.42 -17.73 9.71
C GLU A 781 -3.63 -19.05 10.47
N SER A 782 -3.45 -19.03 11.80
CA SER A 782 -3.76 -20.17 12.66
C SER A 782 -5.25 -20.55 12.65
N LEU A 783 -6.15 -19.57 12.60
CA LEU A 783 -7.59 -19.83 12.45
C LEU A 783 -7.92 -20.53 11.12
N ILE A 784 -7.24 -20.20 10.02
CA ILE A 784 -7.41 -20.89 8.74
C ILE A 784 -6.96 -22.35 8.83
N TYR A 785 -5.85 -22.65 9.51
CA TYR A 785 -5.41 -24.02 9.72
C TYR A 785 -6.38 -24.81 10.60
N LEU A 786 -6.93 -24.18 11.65
CA LEU A 786 -7.99 -24.76 12.46
C LEU A 786 -9.21 -25.11 11.58
N LEU A 787 -9.72 -24.16 10.80
CA LEU A 787 -10.88 -24.39 9.93
C LEU A 787 -10.62 -25.46 8.88
N TYR A 788 -9.45 -25.41 8.22
CA TYR A 788 -9.04 -26.42 7.25
C TYR A 788 -9.07 -27.82 7.85
N PHE A 789 -8.47 -27.99 9.03
CA PHE A 789 -8.45 -29.28 9.73
C PHE A 789 -9.84 -29.73 10.16
N SER A 790 -10.61 -28.84 10.78
CA SER A 790 -11.93 -29.17 11.31
C SER A 790 -12.91 -29.57 10.20
N CYS A 791 -12.74 -29.03 9.00
CA CYS A 791 -13.53 -29.39 7.82
C CYS A 791 -13.00 -30.62 7.04
N GLY A 792 -12.17 -31.45 7.69
CA GLY A 792 -11.65 -32.68 7.11
C GLY A 792 -10.43 -32.50 6.20
N GLY A 793 -9.67 -31.42 6.37
CA GLY A 793 -8.32 -31.30 5.83
C GLY A 793 -7.35 -32.23 6.55
N GLU A 794 -6.39 -32.78 5.80
CA GLU A 794 -5.37 -33.69 6.33
C GLU A 794 -4.04 -32.96 6.49
N PHE A 795 -3.43 -33.10 7.66
CA PHE A 795 -2.04 -32.72 7.87
C PHE A 795 -1.15 -33.94 7.59
N PRO A 796 0.00 -33.76 6.91
CA PRO A 796 1.03 -34.79 6.87
C PRO A 796 1.62 -34.99 8.28
N GLU A 797 2.37 -36.08 8.47
CA GLU A 797 3.22 -36.21 9.64
C GLU A 797 4.30 -35.12 9.59
N LEU A 798 4.17 -34.13 10.49
CA LEU A 798 5.10 -33.03 10.64
C LEU A 798 6.02 -33.35 11.82
N ASP A 799 7.28 -33.64 11.51
CA ASP A 799 8.32 -33.99 12.48
C ASP A 799 9.27 -32.82 12.81
N SER A 800 9.25 -31.77 11.99
CA SER A 800 10.18 -30.64 12.06
C SER A 800 9.52 -29.33 11.63
N VAL A 801 10.10 -28.21 12.06
CA VAL A 801 9.67 -26.86 11.64
C VAL A 801 9.80 -26.71 10.12
N GLU A 802 10.88 -27.23 9.55
CA GLU A 802 11.14 -27.24 8.11
C GLU A 802 10.06 -27.99 7.34
N ALA A 803 9.66 -29.18 7.80
CA ALA A 803 8.57 -29.93 7.20
C ALA A 803 7.25 -29.14 7.26
N GLY A 804 6.97 -28.50 8.40
CA GLY A 804 5.80 -27.64 8.58
C GLY A 804 5.77 -26.45 7.61
N LEU A 805 6.91 -25.80 7.40
CA LEU A 805 7.05 -24.67 6.47
C LEU A 805 6.93 -25.11 5.01
N GLN A 806 7.55 -26.24 4.64
CA GLN A 806 7.46 -26.81 3.29
C GLN A 806 6.03 -27.22 2.96
N TRP A 807 5.31 -27.83 3.90
CA TRP A 807 3.91 -28.19 3.70
C TRP A 807 3.04 -26.94 3.46
N ARG A 808 3.24 -25.87 4.24
CA ARG A 808 2.54 -24.59 4.03
C ARG A 808 2.86 -23.99 2.66
N GLU A 809 4.13 -23.95 2.28
CA GLU A 809 4.54 -23.44 0.95
C GLU A 809 3.91 -24.25 -0.18
N MET A 810 3.91 -25.58 -0.07
CA MET A 810 3.29 -26.47 -1.06
C MET A 810 1.76 -26.31 -1.12
N THR A 811 1.08 -26.22 0.03
CA THR A 811 -0.38 -26.13 0.07
C THR A 811 -0.89 -24.78 -0.37
N LEU A 812 -0.21 -23.69 -0.03
CA LEU A 812 -0.53 -22.34 -0.47
C LEU A 812 -0.27 -22.16 -1.98
N SER A 813 0.87 -22.65 -2.50
CA SER A 813 1.18 -22.59 -3.94
C SER A 813 0.17 -23.38 -4.79
N LYS A 814 -0.31 -24.52 -4.28
CA LYS A 814 -1.34 -25.34 -4.93
C LYS A 814 -2.78 -24.90 -4.61
N ARG A 815 -2.97 -23.86 -3.78
CA ARG A 815 -4.29 -23.37 -3.31
C ARG A 815 -5.16 -24.44 -2.64
N ILE A 816 -4.56 -25.48 -2.04
CA ILE A 816 -5.27 -26.64 -1.49
C ILE A 816 -6.21 -26.23 -0.36
N ILE A 817 -5.73 -25.36 0.54
CA ILE A 817 -6.49 -24.89 1.70
C ILE A 817 -7.68 -24.04 1.22
N GLN A 818 -7.44 -23.12 0.29
CA GLN A 818 -8.45 -22.20 -0.24
C GLN A 818 -9.51 -22.94 -1.06
N GLN A 819 -9.12 -23.98 -1.82
CA GLN A 819 -10.07 -24.87 -2.50
C GLN A 819 -10.96 -25.59 -1.50
N LYS A 820 -10.37 -26.24 -0.48
CA LYS A 820 -11.12 -26.97 0.54
C LYS A 820 -12.10 -26.07 1.30
N LEU A 821 -11.69 -24.87 1.69
CA LEU A 821 -12.57 -23.90 2.34
C LEU A 821 -13.61 -23.31 1.37
N GLY A 822 -13.28 -23.24 0.08
CA GLY A 822 -14.19 -22.80 -0.98
C GLY A 822 -15.30 -23.78 -1.32
N ASP A 823 -15.03 -25.08 -1.20
CA ASP A 823 -16.05 -26.13 -1.32
C ASP A 823 -17.12 -26.00 -0.21
N ILE A 824 -16.78 -25.35 0.90
CA ILE A 824 -17.67 -25.10 2.03
C ILE A 824 -18.40 -23.77 1.85
N SER A 825 -17.65 -22.69 1.61
CA SER A 825 -18.22 -21.36 1.40
C SER A 825 -17.26 -20.46 0.62
N ALA A 826 -17.81 -19.71 -0.34
CA ALA A 826 -17.08 -18.69 -1.08
C ALA A 826 -16.46 -17.62 -0.17
N VAL A 827 -17.11 -17.28 0.96
CA VAL A 827 -16.60 -16.26 1.89
C VAL A 827 -15.41 -16.79 2.69
N LEU A 828 -15.41 -18.07 3.10
CA LEU A 828 -14.27 -18.69 3.76
C LEU A 828 -13.06 -18.78 2.83
N LYS A 829 -13.28 -19.12 1.55
CA LYS A 829 -12.23 -19.05 0.53
C LYS A 829 -11.68 -17.64 0.39
N ALA A 830 -12.55 -16.64 0.23
CA ALA A 830 -12.12 -15.25 0.10
C ALA A 830 -11.33 -14.78 1.33
N PHE A 831 -11.74 -15.20 2.53
CA PHE A 831 -11.01 -14.90 3.76
C PHE A 831 -9.64 -15.58 3.79
N ALA A 832 -9.57 -16.85 3.39
CA ALA A 832 -8.31 -17.58 3.29
C ALA A 832 -7.36 -16.98 2.23
N ASP A 833 -7.89 -16.55 1.09
CA ASP A 833 -7.13 -15.82 0.07
C ASP A 833 -6.62 -14.48 0.60
N TYR A 834 -7.42 -13.77 1.39
CA TYR A 834 -7.01 -12.51 2.02
C TYR A 834 -5.91 -12.70 3.06
N VAL A 835 -6.05 -13.64 3.99
CA VAL A 835 -5.00 -13.87 5.00
C VAL A 835 -3.73 -14.40 4.34
N ASP A 836 -3.83 -15.22 3.29
CA ASP A 836 -2.69 -15.61 2.45
C ASP A 836 -1.95 -14.37 1.89
N THR A 837 -2.67 -13.28 1.63
CA THR A 837 -2.02 -12.02 1.22
C THR A 837 -1.23 -11.32 2.31
N LEU A 838 -1.59 -11.56 3.57
CA LEU A 838 -0.95 -10.96 4.75
C LEU A 838 0.09 -11.89 5.38
N CYS A 839 0.15 -13.17 4.97
CA CYS A 839 1.12 -14.12 5.48
C CYS A 839 2.54 -13.58 5.33
N ARG A 840 3.32 -13.63 6.42
CA ARG A 840 4.70 -13.12 6.52
C ARG A 840 4.85 -11.60 6.37
N THR A 841 3.76 -10.86 6.45
CA THR A 841 3.78 -9.39 6.50
C THR A 841 3.49 -8.91 7.92
N PRO A 842 3.91 -7.69 8.29
CA PRO A 842 3.51 -7.08 9.56
C PRO A 842 2.09 -6.49 9.51
N TYR A 843 1.37 -6.59 8.38
CA TYR A 843 0.11 -5.88 8.20
C TYR A 843 -1.00 -6.39 9.13
N PRO A 844 -1.77 -5.49 9.75
CA PRO A 844 -2.92 -5.86 10.54
C PRO A 844 -4.06 -6.35 9.66
N ILE A 845 -4.94 -7.14 10.26
CA ILE A 845 -6.17 -7.62 9.63
C ILE A 845 -7.25 -6.56 9.77
N ASP A 846 -7.96 -6.31 8.68
CA ASP A 846 -9.20 -5.52 8.70
C ASP A 846 -10.37 -6.41 9.17
N TYR A 847 -10.52 -6.52 10.50
CA TYR A 847 -11.56 -7.35 11.10
C TYR A 847 -12.97 -6.87 10.72
N ASP A 848 -13.19 -5.56 10.58
CA ASP A 848 -14.52 -4.98 10.34
C ASP A 848 -15.10 -5.36 8.98
N ILE A 849 -14.28 -5.42 7.94
CA ILE A 849 -14.72 -5.88 6.62
C ILE A 849 -15.13 -7.36 6.67
N TRP A 850 -14.32 -8.21 7.31
CA TRP A 850 -14.56 -9.65 7.34
C TRP A 850 -15.73 -10.04 8.23
N LEU A 851 -15.88 -9.41 9.39
CA LEU A 851 -17.03 -9.61 10.27
C LEU A 851 -18.33 -9.20 9.57
N ARG A 852 -18.34 -8.08 8.82
CA ARG A 852 -19.51 -7.69 8.02
C ARG A 852 -19.83 -8.69 6.92
N ARG A 853 -18.82 -9.19 6.19
CA ARG A 853 -19.01 -10.18 5.11
C ARG A 853 -19.55 -11.50 5.66
N LEU A 854 -18.94 -12.05 6.70
CA LEU A 854 -19.37 -13.29 7.34
C LEU A 854 -20.79 -13.18 7.88
N ARG A 855 -21.14 -12.07 8.55
CA ARG A 855 -22.49 -11.84 9.08
C ARG A 855 -23.56 -11.82 7.99
N ARG A 856 -23.28 -11.21 6.84
CA ARG A 856 -24.24 -11.19 5.70
C ARG A 856 -24.52 -12.61 5.23
N THR A 857 -23.50 -13.42 5.03
CA THR A 857 -23.65 -14.81 4.57
C THR A 857 -24.39 -15.67 5.59
N ILE A 858 -24.05 -15.57 6.89
CA ILE A 858 -24.74 -16.31 7.95
C ILE A 858 -26.24 -15.94 8.00
N ASN A 859 -26.58 -14.66 7.82
CA ASN A 859 -27.98 -14.22 7.83
C ASN A 859 -28.75 -14.58 6.54
N GLU A 860 -28.09 -14.56 5.38
CA GLU A 860 -28.71 -14.93 4.10
C GLU A 860 -29.12 -16.41 4.06
N ASP A 861 -28.32 -17.30 4.66
CA ASP A 861 -28.64 -18.73 4.74
C ASP A 861 -29.79 -19.01 5.73
N GLN A 862 -29.87 -18.26 6.84
CA GLN A 862 -31.01 -18.34 7.78
C GLN A 862 -32.34 -17.93 7.13
N VAL A 863 -32.34 -16.93 6.22
CA VAL A 863 -33.55 -16.51 5.52
C VAL A 863 -34.01 -17.58 4.51
N LYS A 864 -33.08 -18.29 3.87
CA LYS A 864 -33.42 -19.39 2.94
C LYS A 864 -34.03 -20.60 3.64
N GLU A 865 -33.56 -20.98 4.83
CA GLU A 865 -34.15 -22.10 5.58
C GLU A 865 -35.61 -21.84 6.00
N ILE A 866 -35.94 -20.59 6.36
CA ILE A 866 -37.30 -20.19 6.76
C ILE A 866 -38.28 -20.25 5.57
N ASP A 867 -37.81 -19.97 4.35
CA ASP A 867 -38.66 -20.03 3.15
C ASP A 867 -38.83 -21.45 2.59
N THR A 868 -37.93 -22.39 2.90
CA THR A 868 -38.07 -23.81 2.52
C THR A 868 -38.92 -24.66 3.46
N SER A 869 -39.33 -24.10 4.61
CA SER A 869 -40.13 -24.79 5.64
C SER A 869 -41.62 -24.42 5.62
N LYS A 870 -42.12 -23.82 4.53
CA LYS A 870 -43.56 -23.53 4.32
C LYS A 870 -44.22 -24.45 3.31
#